data_AF-A0A2H0AIP5-F1
#
_entry.id   AF-A0A2H0AIP5-F1
#
_cell.length_a   1.000
_cell.length_b   1.000
_cell.length_c   1.000
_cell.angle_alpha   90.00
_cell.angle_beta   90.00
_cell.angle_gamma   90.00
#
_symmetry.space_group_name_H-M   'P 1'
#
loop_
_entity.id
_entity.type
_entity.pdbx_description
1 polymer ?
#
loop_
_entity_poly.entity_id
_entity_poly.type
_entity_poly.pdbx_seq_one_letter_code
_entity_poly.pdbx_strand_id
1 'polypeptide(L)'
;MEDYNWDIEEHLTYRRIWGCGERLPNLLRPHSRIWPNDPLKIKDYCDQLLEGTDEQFRLLTLSCCAASALLSARPYREKAFQWLRTKTLPGDIGLPFKSWRGISSWRWIRVHIPLLSPHTGKGVIIDVMLGMGDGEVSPPWTTWVEEVLDETAREAIARVAERVSQEQTDLKLFFWPIMGLHERTFITGKSLALSVYLGWKSLAAGLTAPPLAATGAISREDSLDVVEGITEKAIAASRHGLRGFLYPKGCSIDAHENLSIELIPVEDLSEAEALWRFYSPGTVASVIHATNRSAPLHSRLIYLTDIPIGLLKWLQKNKLCLEDMMREGLTDEGTAENFVTRLEQILVDLRCPLESIEFLLSSISPEMIEDVGSRRPDIAFRACEAGVVCFNHLGNSREAEKWSGRATSLIPLIAPMQGAEAKIFLLQNLGIVQAHNRFLFDPLVEQRLSNELVECLKHMEKELLYRRMTTPNAVSHDLGAFYGTISQNYGFCGPAYIYSFEGTIEKAMNAFGSSLVSGTAHNDWQRQHSYRVYAYLDVGRYDEAERALAEYLNCGAIHQYQPDNNSFRHAALMRFLAQTRHSSHEYFKWASRRLASVPGRHPWQLWLYNLGCLKEADENLMRAAWTRSASICLNQGGETLKVMALLPLSALYSNGLAGADYLEPRVEGILKTIETGVLNSRHFNLLLSARNWEDSLHITAEKAPTLFPFSYR
;
A
#
# COMPACT_ATOMS: atom_id res chain seq x y z
N MET A 1 -5.26 -14.33 2.96
CA MET A 1 -5.56 -15.43 2.02
C MET A 1 -5.45 -16.74 2.78
N GLU A 2 -6.59 -17.20 3.29
CA GLU A 2 -6.79 -18.59 3.73
C GLU A 2 -7.12 -19.42 2.49
N ASP A 3 -6.14 -19.57 1.61
CA ASP A 3 -6.27 -20.45 0.46
C ASP A 3 -5.74 -21.83 0.87
N TYR A 4 -6.71 -22.73 1.06
CA TYR A 4 -6.60 -24.18 1.23
C TYR A 4 -5.99 -24.68 2.56
N ASN A 5 -6.84 -25.32 3.36
CA ASN A 5 -6.49 -26.07 4.58
C ASN A 5 -6.08 -27.50 4.21
N TRP A 6 -5.04 -27.68 3.41
CA TRP A 6 -4.40 -28.99 3.30
C TRP A 6 -2.92 -28.88 2.97
N ASP A 7 -2.17 -29.86 3.46
CA ASP A 7 -0.79 -30.12 3.07
C ASP A 7 -0.55 -31.63 2.90
N ILE A 8 0.63 -31.99 2.39
CA ILE A 8 1.00 -33.39 2.15
C ILE A 8 1.01 -34.21 3.45
N GLU A 9 1.33 -33.61 4.60
CA GLU A 9 1.37 -34.31 5.89
C GLU A 9 -0.05 -34.65 6.39
N GLU A 10 -0.99 -33.70 6.29
CA GLU A 10 -2.41 -33.93 6.53
C GLU A 10 -2.94 -34.99 5.56
N HIS A 11 -2.63 -34.88 4.26
CA HIS A 11 -3.11 -35.81 3.25
C HIS A 11 -2.61 -37.24 3.50
N LEU A 12 -1.33 -37.39 3.88
CA LEU A 12 -0.76 -38.68 4.26
C LEU A 12 -1.43 -39.26 5.50
N THR A 13 -1.72 -38.41 6.51
CA THR A 13 -2.41 -38.82 7.73
C THR A 13 -3.81 -39.33 7.42
N TYR A 14 -4.59 -38.61 6.60
CA TYR A 14 -5.90 -39.06 6.15
C TYR A 14 -5.84 -40.37 5.38
N ARG A 15 -4.88 -40.50 4.46
CA ARG A 15 -4.70 -41.71 3.67
C ARG A 15 -4.51 -42.95 4.54
N ARG A 16 -3.74 -42.84 5.63
CA ARG A 16 -3.49 -43.95 6.56
C ARG A 16 -4.74 -44.41 7.31
N ILE A 17 -5.68 -43.50 7.55
CA ILE A 17 -6.88 -43.77 8.36
C ILE A 17 -8.06 -44.18 7.47
N TRP A 18 -8.25 -43.48 6.34
CA TRP A 18 -9.47 -43.54 5.52
C TRP A 18 -9.24 -43.97 4.06
N GLY A 19 -7.99 -44.16 3.64
CA GLY A 19 -7.62 -44.52 2.26
C GLY A 19 -7.50 -43.33 1.30
N CYS A 20 -7.29 -43.60 0.01
CA CYS A 20 -6.91 -42.59 -0.98
C CYS A 20 -8.07 -41.76 -1.56
N GLY A 21 -9.33 -42.17 -1.35
CA GLY A 21 -10.49 -41.63 -2.08
C GLY A 21 -11.03 -40.29 -1.57
N GLU A 22 -11.19 -40.11 -0.26
CA GLU A 22 -11.92 -38.96 0.31
C GLU A 22 -11.27 -37.60 0.02
N ARG A 23 -9.94 -37.56 -0.03
CA ARG A 23 -9.17 -36.31 -0.24
C ARG A 23 -8.64 -36.16 -1.66
N LEU A 24 -9.02 -37.01 -2.60
CA LEU A 24 -8.62 -36.88 -4.02
C LEU A 24 -8.86 -35.46 -4.60
N PRO A 25 -9.96 -34.75 -4.28
CA PRO A 25 -10.18 -33.38 -4.75
C PRO A 25 -9.10 -32.37 -4.34
N ASN A 26 -8.35 -32.63 -3.25
CA ASN A 26 -7.23 -31.77 -2.84
C ASN A 26 -6.11 -31.78 -3.90
N LEU A 27 -5.84 -32.94 -4.50
CA LEU A 27 -4.77 -33.08 -5.51
C LEU A 27 -5.11 -32.36 -6.83
N LEU A 28 -6.38 -32.02 -7.05
CA LEU A 28 -6.81 -31.19 -8.18
C LEU A 28 -6.53 -29.70 -7.96
N ARG A 29 -6.10 -29.29 -6.76
CA ARG A 29 -5.96 -27.89 -6.34
C ARG A 29 -4.53 -27.59 -5.88
N PRO A 30 -3.54 -27.55 -6.79
CA PRO A 30 -2.15 -27.32 -6.41
C PRO A 30 -1.97 -25.91 -5.82
N HIS A 31 -1.14 -25.78 -4.78
CA HIS A 31 -0.75 -24.48 -4.21
C HIS A 31 0.64 -24.56 -3.58
N SER A 32 1.26 -23.40 -3.34
CA SER A 32 2.63 -23.32 -2.83
C SER A 32 2.82 -23.77 -1.38
N ARG A 33 1.72 -24.07 -0.67
CA ARG A 33 1.71 -24.45 0.75
C ARG A 33 1.42 -25.93 1.00
N ILE A 34 1.41 -26.77 -0.03
CA ILE A 34 1.21 -28.22 0.17
C ILE A 34 2.40 -28.88 0.88
N TRP A 35 3.53 -28.19 0.97
CA TRP A 35 4.78 -28.76 1.47
C TRP A 35 4.85 -28.78 3.00
N PRO A 36 5.54 -29.76 3.58
CA PRO A 36 5.83 -29.77 5.01
C PRO A 36 6.63 -28.52 5.42
N ASN A 37 6.54 -28.10 6.68
CA ASN A 37 7.26 -26.93 7.20
C ASN A 37 8.80 -26.99 7.03
N ASP A 38 9.36 -28.20 6.89
CA ASP A 38 10.77 -28.43 6.60
C ASP A 38 10.93 -28.98 5.15
N PRO A 39 11.55 -28.23 4.22
CA PRO A 39 11.81 -28.66 2.85
C PRO A 39 12.59 -29.98 2.73
N LEU A 40 13.38 -30.35 3.74
CA LEU A 40 14.15 -31.60 3.73
C LEU A 40 13.25 -32.83 3.84
N LYS A 41 12.06 -32.70 4.42
CA LYS A 41 11.12 -33.80 4.61
C LYS A 41 10.23 -34.08 3.38
N ILE A 42 10.29 -33.24 2.33
CA ILE A 42 9.46 -33.39 1.12
C ILE A 42 9.58 -34.80 0.55
N LYS A 43 10.81 -35.31 0.39
CA LYS A 43 11.05 -36.65 -0.15
C LYS A 43 10.35 -37.72 0.68
N ASP A 44 10.50 -37.67 2.00
CA ASP A 44 10.02 -38.71 2.90
C ASP A 44 8.49 -38.76 2.93
N TYR A 45 7.82 -37.61 3.03
CA TYR A 45 6.36 -37.58 3.02
C TYR A 45 5.78 -37.95 1.65
N CYS A 46 6.34 -37.44 0.55
CA CYS A 46 5.84 -37.75 -0.78
C CYS A 46 6.06 -39.21 -1.17
N ASP A 47 7.19 -39.83 -0.79
CA ASP A 47 7.44 -41.24 -1.07
C ASP A 47 6.44 -42.14 -0.34
N GLN A 48 6.14 -41.83 0.93
CA GLN A 48 5.09 -42.52 1.69
C GLN A 48 3.71 -42.30 1.09
N LEU A 49 3.43 -41.11 0.55
CA LEU A 49 2.15 -40.82 -0.09
C LEU A 49 1.92 -41.67 -1.35
N LEU A 50 2.97 -42.00 -2.10
CA LEU A 50 2.90 -42.80 -3.33
C LEU A 50 2.99 -44.33 -3.10
N GLU A 51 3.32 -44.79 -1.90
CA GLU A 51 3.56 -46.21 -1.62
C GLU A 51 2.27 -47.02 -1.72
N GLY A 52 2.18 -48.01 -2.62
CA GLY A 52 1.00 -48.88 -2.75
C GLY A 52 -0.26 -48.21 -3.31
N THR A 53 -0.11 -47.06 -3.99
CA THR A 53 -1.22 -46.41 -4.71
C THR A 53 -1.36 -46.97 -6.12
N ASP A 54 -2.56 -46.91 -6.68
CA ASP A 54 -2.75 -47.16 -8.11
C ASP A 54 -2.05 -46.09 -8.97
N GLU A 55 -1.94 -46.39 -10.27
CA GLU A 55 -1.27 -45.53 -11.24
C GLU A 55 -1.96 -44.17 -11.42
N GLN A 56 -3.29 -44.12 -11.31
CA GLN A 56 -4.06 -42.89 -11.48
C GLN A 56 -3.78 -41.90 -10.35
N PHE A 57 -3.88 -42.36 -9.10
CA PHE A 57 -3.56 -41.57 -7.92
C PHE A 57 -2.10 -41.12 -7.95
N ARG A 58 -1.20 -42.02 -8.36
CA ARG A 58 0.23 -41.71 -8.51
C ARG A 58 0.47 -40.58 -9.49
N LEU A 59 -0.06 -40.67 -10.72
CA LEU A 59 0.14 -39.65 -11.75
C LEU A 59 -0.51 -38.31 -11.37
N LEU A 60 -1.70 -38.32 -10.75
CA LEU A 60 -2.34 -37.11 -10.25
C LEU A 60 -1.53 -36.45 -9.13
N THR A 61 -1.00 -37.23 -8.19
CA THR A 61 -0.14 -36.74 -7.11
C THR A 61 1.14 -36.11 -7.67
N LEU A 62 1.78 -36.76 -8.65
CA LEU A 62 2.97 -36.25 -9.33
C LEU A 62 2.68 -34.94 -10.08
N SER A 63 1.55 -34.87 -10.79
CA SER A 63 1.07 -33.67 -11.47
C SER A 63 0.82 -32.51 -10.48
N CYS A 64 0.11 -32.77 -9.39
CA CYS A 64 -0.15 -31.81 -8.32
C CYS A 64 1.14 -31.29 -7.68
N CYS A 65 2.08 -32.19 -7.36
CA CYS A 65 3.38 -31.83 -6.80
C CYS A 65 4.22 -31.00 -7.77
N ALA A 66 4.21 -31.34 -9.05
CA ALA A 66 4.91 -30.58 -10.09
C ALA A 66 4.33 -29.16 -10.24
N ALA A 67 3.01 -29.02 -10.35
CA ALA A 67 2.34 -27.72 -10.40
C ALA A 67 2.63 -26.89 -9.14
N SER A 68 2.52 -27.50 -7.95
CA SER A 68 2.80 -26.83 -6.68
C SER A 68 4.26 -26.41 -6.55
N ALA A 69 5.21 -27.18 -7.08
CA ALA A 69 6.64 -26.84 -7.06
C ALA A 69 6.92 -25.58 -7.89
N LEU A 70 6.25 -25.43 -9.04
CA LEU A 70 6.34 -24.25 -9.89
C LEU A 70 5.81 -22.99 -9.19
N LEU A 71 4.75 -23.13 -8.38
CA LEU A 71 4.18 -22.03 -7.59
C LEU A 71 5.00 -21.68 -6.32
N SER A 72 5.96 -22.53 -5.94
CA SER A 72 6.66 -22.42 -4.65
C SER A 72 7.92 -21.58 -4.68
N ALA A 73 8.28 -21.05 -3.51
CA ALA A 73 9.55 -20.36 -3.29
C ALA A 73 10.76 -21.29 -3.47
N ARG A 74 11.94 -20.69 -3.70
CA ARG A 74 13.17 -21.39 -4.11
C ARG A 74 13.55 -22.63 -3.29
N PRO A 75 13.60 -22.62 -1.94
CA PRO A 75 14.05 -23.80 -1.19
C PRO A 75 13.10 -25.01 -1.37
N TYR A 76 11.79 -24.76 -1.40
CA TYR A 76 10.78 -25.80 -1.65
C TYR A 76 10.81 -26.28 -3.10
N ARG A 77 10.89 -25.35 -4.05
CA ARG A 77 10.96 -25.63 -5.49
C ARG A 77 12.13 -26.55 -5.84
N GLU A 78 13.33 -26.23 -5.34
CA GLU A 78 14.54 -27.01 -5.63
C GLU A 78 14.45 -28.43 -5.08
N LYS A 79 13.99 -28.60 -3.84
CA LYS A 79 13.82 -29.91 -3.21
C LYS A 79 12.72 -30.74 -3.86
N ALA A 80 11.58 -30.13 -4.19
CA ALA A 80 10.49 -30.82 -4.89
C ALA A 80 10.94 -31.30 -6.28
N PHE A 81 11.63 -30.47 -7.08
CA PHE A 81 12.15 -30.92 -8.38
C PHE A 81 13.28 -31.94 -8.27
N GLN A 82 14.11 -31.89 -7.21
CA GLN A 82 15.08 -32.95 -6.95
C GLN A 82 14.38 -34.30 -6.74
N TRP A 83 13.27 -34.31 -5.99
CA TRP A 83 12.46 -35.51 -5.78
C TRP A 83 11.74 -35.97 -7.06
N LEU A 84 11.02 -35.08 -7.77
CA LEU A 84 10.29 -35.40 -9.01
C LEU A 84 11.17 -36.09 -10.05
N ARG A 85 12.42 -35.63 -10.23
CA ARG A 85 13.40 -36.23 -11.14
C ARG A 85 13.72 -37.70 -10.84
N THR A 86 13.50 -38.16 -9.61
CA THR A 86 13.72 -39.57 -9.21
C THR A 86 12.49 -40.45 -9.43
N LYS A 87 11.32 -39.86 -9.73
CA LYS A 87 10.03 -40.57 -9.77
C LYS A 87 9.38 -40.59 -11.14
N THR A 88 9.63 -39.59 -11.98
CA THR A 88 8.96 -39.41 -13.28
C THR A 88 9.70 -38.41 -14.17
N LEU A 89 9.48 -38.49 -15.48
CA LEU A 89 9.79 -37.46 -16.47
C LEU A 89 8.54 -36.62 -16.77
N PRO A 90 8.66 -35.36 -17.24
CA PRO A 90 7.49 -34.54 -17.56
C PRO A 90 6.52 -35.21 -18.55
N GLY A 91 7.06 -35.95 -19.53
CA GLY A 91 6.26 -36.67 -20.52
C GLY A 91 5.32 -37.72 -19.93
N ASP A 92 5.68 -38.36 -18.81
CA ASP A 92 4.86 -39.42 -18.20
C ASP A 92 3.55 -38.87 -17.61
N ILE A 93 3.52 -37.59 -17.23
CA ILE A 93 2.31 -36.88 -16.77
C ILE A 93 1.69 -36.03 -17.90
N GLY A 94 2.10 -36.26 -19.16
CA GLY A 94 1.54 -35.62 -20.35
C GLY A 94 2.07 -34.22 -20.65
N LEU A 95 3.22 -33.83 -20.10
CA LEU A 95 3.85 -32.53 -20.39
C LEU A 95 4.88 -32.69 -21.52
N PRO A 96 4.75 -31.99 -22.66
CA PRO A 96 5.65 -32.10 -23.81
C PRO A 96 6.99 -31.37 -23.59
N PHE A 97 7.55 -31.45 -22.39
CA PHE A 97 8.85 -30.89 -22.03
C PHE A 97 9.90 -32.01 -21.93
N LYS A 98 11.09 -31.79 -22.51
CA LYS A 98 12.19 -32.76 -22.46
C LYS A 98 12.76 -32.99 -21.06
N SER A 99 12.64 -32.00 -20.15
CA SER A 99 13.20 -32.11 -18.80
C SER A 99 12.51 -31.20 -17.79
N TRP A 100 12.61 -31.58 -16.51
CA TRP A 100 12.20 -30.76 -15.37
C TRP A 100 12.96 -29.43 -15.27
N ARG A 101 14.16 -29.32 -15.87
CA ARG A 101 14.90 -28.05 -15.91
C ARG A 101 14.23 -27.06 -16.86
N GLY A 102 13.81 -27.51 -18.04
CA GLY A 102 13.13 -26.68 -19.04
C GLY A 102 11.79 -26.15 -18.54
N ILE A 103 10.97 -26.99 -17.91
CA ILE A 103 9.70 -26.52 -17.34
C ILE A 103 9.93 -25.51 -16.18
N SER A 104 10.95 -25.73 -15.35
CA SER A 104 11.25 -24.85 -14.20
C SER A 104 11.82 -23.49 -14.58
N SER A 105 12.32 -23.30 -15.81
CA SER A 105 12.79 -22.00 -16.30
C SER A 105 11.67 -21.11 -16.83
N TRP A 106 10.48 -21.69 -17.07
CA TRP A 106 9.30 -20.93 -17.48
C TRP A 106 8.66 -20.23 -16.27
N ARG A 107 7.92 -19.16 -16.54
CA ARG A 107 7.06 -18.51 -15.54
C ARG A 107 5.71 -19.20 -15.52
N TRP A 108 5.15 -19.40 -14.32
CA TRP A 108 3.92 -20.14 -14.12
C TRP A 108 2.97 -19.43 -13.17
N ILE A 109 1.68 -19.51 -13.48
CA ILE A 109 0.59 -18.98 -12.68
C ILE A 109 -0.54 -20.01 -12.64
N ARG A 110 -1.26 -20.06 -11.52
CA ARG A 110 -2.51 -20.81 -11.40
C ARG A 110 -3.69 -19.87 -11.61
N VAL A 111 -4.65 -20.28 -12.43
CA VAL A 111 -5.90 -19.56 -12.66
C VAL A 111 -7.08 -20.49 -12.42
N HIS A 112 -8.13 -19.95 -11.81
CA HIS A 112 -9.39 -20.65 -11.56
C HIS A 112 -10.34 -20.42 -12.73
N ILE A 113 -10.67 -21.48 -13.47
CA ILE A 113 -11.58 -21.39 -14.62
C ILE A 113 -12.97 -21.89 -14.21
N PRO A 114 -13.99 -21.01 -14.20
CA PRO A 114 -15.36 -21.40 -13.95
C PRO A 114 -16.01 -21.99 -15.21
N LEU A 115 -16.57 -23.18 -15.08
CA LEU A 115 -17.22 -23.92 -16.16
C LEU A 115 -18.64 -24.33 -15.76
N LEU A 116 -19.46 -24.62 -16.75
CA LEU A 116 -20.78 -25.22 -16.56
C LEU A 116 -20.70 -26.70 -16.92
N SER A 117 -21.14 -27.58 -16.03
CA SER A 117 -21.23 -29.00 -16.29
C SER A 117 -22.42 -29.29 -17.22
N PRO A 118 -22.22 -29.80 -18.44
CA PRO A 118 -23.32 -30.05 -19.37
C PRO A 118 -24.26 -31.16 -18.88
N HIS A 119 -23.80 -32.07 -18.03
CA HIS A 119 -24.59 -33.18 -17.52
C HIS A 119 -25.48 -32.81 -16.33
N THR A 120 -24.99 -31.93 -15.46
CA THR A 120 -25.67 -31.59 -14.20
C THR A 120 -26.29 -30.21 -14.19
N GLY A 121 -25.93 -29.36 -15.17
CA GLY A 121 -26.24 -27.94 -15.18
C GLY A 121 -25.57 -27.16 -14.05
N LYS A 122 -24.69 -27.78 -13.23
CA LYS A 122 -24.02 -27.12 -12.11
C LYS A 122 -22.69 -26.51 -12.55
N GLY A 123 -22.34 -25.37 -11.95
CA GLY A 123 -21.03 -24.77 -12.13
C GLY A 123 -19.94 -25.56 -11.41
N VAL A 124 -18.75 -25.61 -12.00
CA VAL A 124 -17.54 -26.21 -11.43
C VAL A 124 -16.35 -25.27 -11.62
N ILE A 125 -15.39 -25.30 -10.71
CA ILE A 125 -14.09 -24.61 -10.87
C ILE A 125 -13.04 -25.67 -11.19
N ILE A 126 -12.27 -25.45 -12.25
CA ILE A 126 -11.05 -26.20 -12.52
C ILE A 126 -9.83 -25.30 -12.31
N ASP A 127 -8.75 -25.88 -11.79
CA ASP A 127 -7.46 -25.21 -11.69
C ASP A 127 -6.66 -25.45 -12.96
N VAL A 128 -6.12 -24.37 -13.53
CA VAL A 128 -5.27 -24.43 -14.71
C VAL A 128 -3.94 -23.75 -14.41
N MET A 129 -2.87 -24.45 -14.74
CA MET A 129 -1.53 -23.90 -14.79
C MET A 129 -1.29 -23.28 -16.17
N LEU A 130 -1.02 -21.99 -16.19
CA LEU A 130 -0.61 -21.28 -17.40
C LEU A 130 0.90 -21.05 -17.32
N GLY A 131 1.60 -21.31 -18.42
CA GLY A 131 3.05 -21.16 -18.55
C GLY A 131 3.42 -20.12 -19.60
N MET A 132 4.53 -19.41 -19.38
CA MET A 132 5.15 -18.53 -20.37
C MET A 132 6.67 -18.58 -20.28
N GLY A 133 7.37 -18.80 -21.39
CA GLY A 133 8.83 -18.85 -21.41
C GLY A 133 9.45 -19.08 -22.77
N ASP A 134 10.78 -19.18 -22.77
CA ASP A 134 11.58 -19.46 -23.95
C ASP A 134 11.70 -20.98 -24.17
N GLY A 135 11.55 -21.41 -25.42
CA GLY A 135 11.77 -22.80 -25.84
C GLY A 135 10.67 -23.37 -26.73
N GLU A 136 11.03 -24.39 -27.51
CA GLU A 136 10.05 -25.12 -28.33
C GLU A 136 9.22 -26.06 -27.45
N VAL A 137 7.92 -25.79 -27.40
CA VAL A 137 6.92 -26.67 -26.79
C VAL A 137 5.82 -26.87 -27.83
N SER A 138 5.66 -28.11 -28.27
CA SER A 138 4.63 -28.50 -29.22
C SER A 138 4.07 -29.87 -28.83
N PRO A 139 2.76 -30.00 -28.60
CA PRO A 139 1.73 -28.96 -28.67
C PRO A 139 1.83 -27.90 -27.54
N PRO A 140 1.17 -26.73 -27.64
CA PRO A 140 1.19 -25.66 -26.61
C PRO A 140 0.31 -25.98 -25.37
N TRP A 141 0.08 -27.26 -25.12
CA TRP A 141 -0.72 -27.79 -24.02
C TRP A 141 -0.31 -29.23 -23.71
N THR A 142 -0.92 -29.82 -22.69
CA THR A 142 -0.70 -31.23 -22.36
C THR A 142 -1.07 -32.16 -23.52
N THR A 143 -0.36 -33.28 -23.67
CA THR A 143 -0.56 -34.21 -24.81
C THR A 143 -1.96 -34.81 -24.88
N TRP A 144 -2.67 -34.80 -23.76
CA TRP A 144 -4.01 -35.33 -23.60
C TRP A 144 -5.10 -34.25 -23.63
N VAL A 145 -4.78 -32.98 -23.93
CA VAL A 145 -5.78 -31.89 -23.93
C VAL A 145 -6.92 -32.15 -24.91
N GLU A 146 -6.66 -32.85 -26.01
CA GLU A 146 -7.66 -33.07 -27.06
C GLU A 146 -8.82 -33.97 -26.61
N GLU A 147 -8.59 -34.79 -25.59
CA GLU A 147 -9.59 -35.66 -24.98
C GLU A 147 -10.48 -34.91 -23.96
N VAL A 148 -10.14 -33.66 -23.62
CA VAL A 148 -10.82 -32.89 -22.56
C VAL A 148 -11.32 -31.53 -23.00
N LEU A 149 -10.76 -30.94 -24.05
CA LEU A 149 -11.22 -29.70 -24.65
C LEU A 149 -11.90 -30.01 -25.98
N ASP A 150 -13.09 -29.45 -26.21
CA ASP A 150 -13.65 -29.41 -27.56
C ASP A 150 -12.86 -28.47 -28.48
N GLU A 151 -13.17 -28.52 -29.78
CA GLU A 151 -12.50 -27.67 -30.78
C GLU A 151 -12.69 -26.19 -30.48
N THR A 152 -13.90 -25.79 -30.04
CA THR A 152 -14.23 -24.39 -29.72
C THR A 152 -13.35 -23.84 -28.59
N ALA A 153 -13.12 -24.62 -27.53
CA ALA A 153 -12.25 -24.28 -26.42
C ALA A 153 -10.80 -24.14 -26.87
N ARG A 154 -10.31 -25.09 -27.70
CA ARG A 154 -8.95 -25.04 -28.26
C ARG A 154 -8.73 -23.81 -29.14
N GLU A 155 -9.66 -23.50 -30.04
CA GLU A 155 -9.62 -22.30 -30.88
C GLU A 155 -9.66 -21.01 -30.03
N ALA A 156 -10.44 -20.99 -28.96
CA ALA A 156 -10.48 -19.85 -28.04
C ALA A 156 -9.12 -19.65 -27.34
N ILE A 157 -8.49 -20.71 -26.83
CA ILE A 157 -7.15 -20.65 -26.22
C ILE A 157 -6.10 -20.19 -27.23
N ALA A 158 -6.11 -20.77 -28.44
CA ALA A 158 -5.14 -20.44 -29.49
C ALA A 158 -5.22 -18.97 -29.90
N ARG A 159 -6.43 -18.41 -30.06
CA ARG A 159 -6.63 -16.98 -30.34
C ARG A 159 -6.10 -16.09 -29.23
N VAL A 160 -6.40 -16.44 -27.98
CA VAL A 160 -5.88 -15.71 -26.82
C VAL A 160 -4.35 -15.77 -26.78
N ALA A 161 -3.76 -16.92 -27.11
CA ALA A 161 -2.31 -17.09 -27.16
C ALA A 161 -1.68 -16.22 -28.26
N GLU A 162 -2.28 -16.18 -29.44
CA GLU A 162 -1.84 -15.33 -30.56
C GLU A 162 -1.87 -13.85 -30.15
N ARG A 163 -2.98 -13.38 -29.58
CA ARG A 163 -3.14 -12.00 -29.09
C ARG A 163 -2.05 -11.62 -28.09
N VAL A 164 -1.86 -12.42 -27.05
CA VAL A 164 -0.85 -12.13 -26.01
C VAL A 164 0.57 -12.16 -26.59
N SER A 165 0.84 -13.05 -27.55
CA SER A 165 2.15 -13.17 -28.19
C SER A 165 2.45 -12.00 -29.14
N GLN A 166 1.44 -11.38 -29.76
CA GLN A 166 1.64 -10.16 -30.56
C GLN A 166 2.09 -8.97 -29.71
N GLU A 167 1.67 -8.92 -28.44
CA GLU A 167 2.05 -7.86 -27.49
C GLU A 167 3.39 -8.13 -26.77
N GLN A 168 3.84 -9.39 -26.73
CA GLN A 168 5.03 -9.84 -26.01
C GLN A 168 5.94 -10.60 -26.97
N THR A 169 6.99 -9.96 -27.47
CA THR A 169 7.87 -10.56 -28.48
C THR A 169 8.62 -11.79 -27.92
N ASP A 170 8.65 -12.85 -28.73
CA ASP A 170 9.45 -14.09 -28.63
C ASP A 170 9.09 -15.15 -27.57
N LEU A 171 8.15 -14.89 -26.65
CA LEU A 171 7.77 -15.89 -25.63
C LEU A 171 6.71 -16.88 -26.14
N LYS A 172 6.84 -18.15 -25.73
CA LYS A 172 5.82 -19.19 -25.97
C LYS A 172 4.90 -19.32 -24.76
N LEU A 173 3.66 -19.71 -25.02
CA LEU A 173 2.59 -19.86 -24.03
C LEU A 173 2.19 -21.33 -23.91
N PHE A 174 1.83 -21.75 -22.69
CA PHE A 174 1.45 -23.13 -22.40
C PHE A 174 0.19 -23.19 -21.53
N PHE A 175 -0.72 -24.13 -21.85
CA PHE A 175 -1.96 -24.37 -21.12
C PHE A 175 -1.97 -25.79 -20.50
N TRP A 176 -2.10 -25.87 -19.18
CA TRP A 176 -2.10 -27.13 -18.44
C TRP A 176 -3.26 -27.23 -17.46
N PRO A 177 -4.36 -27.90 -17.83
CA PRO A 177 -5.47 -28.14 -16.90
C PRO A 177 -5.07 -29.20 -15.86
N ILE A 178 -5.44 -29.00 -14.59
CA ILE A 178 -5.16 -29.97 -13.52
C ILE A 178 -6.40 -30.83 -13.32
N MET A 179 -6.37 -32.05 -13.87
CA MET A 179 -7.50 -32.99 -13.84
C MET A 179 -7.05 -34.43 -13.60
N GLY A 180 -7.96 -35.27 -13.10
CA GLY A 180 -7.75 -36.71 -13.00
C GLY A 180 -7.75 -37.36 -14.39
N LEU A 181 -6.91 -38.38 -14.59
CA LEU A 181 -6.71 -39.00 -15.91
C LEU A 181 -7.93 -39.77 -16.45
N HIS A 182 -8.88 -40.19 -15.60
CA HIS A 182 -10.08 -40.94 -16.00
C HIS A 182 -11.42 -40.27 -15.64
N GLU A 183 -11.42 -39.32 -14.69
CA GLU A 183 -12.58 -38.46 -14.39
C GLU A 183 -12.42 -37.11 -15.08
N ARG A 184 -12.37 -37.14 -16.41
CA ARG A 184 -12.15 -35.95 -17.22
C ARG A 184 -13.46 -35.18 -17.37
N THR A 185 -13.54 -34.04 -16.70
CA THR A 185 -14.59 -33.07 -17.01
C THR A 185 -14.34 -32.55 -18.41
N PHE A 186 -15.25 -32.85 -19.34
CA PHE A 186 -15.17 -32.33 -20.71
C PHE A 186 -15.48 -30.83 -20.71
N ILE A 187 -14.54 -30.03 -21.18
CA ILE A 187 -14.60 -28.57 -21.20
C ILE A 187 -15.01 -28.16 -22.60
N THR A 188 -16.13 -27.44 -22.70
CA THR A 188 -16.71 -27.02 -23.98
C THR A 188 -16.86 -25.52 -24.10
N GLY A 189 -16.81 -25.05 -25.34
CA GLY A 189 -17.13 -23.68 -25.71
C GLY A 189 -16.04 -22.65 -25.39
N LYS A 190 -16.38 -21.39 -25.64
CA LYS A 190 -15.42 -20.26 -25.65
C LYS A 190 -15.29 -19.50 -24.32
N SER A 191 -16.04 -19.88 -23.28
CA SER A 191 -16.19 -19.06 -22.06
C SER A 191 -14.95 -18.98 -21.15
N LEU A 192 -13.96 -19.85 -21.36
CA LEU A 192 -12.69 -19.83 -20.63
C LEU A 192 -11.67 -18.80 -21.18
N ALA A 193 -11.94 -18.22 -22.36
CA ALA A 193 -11.00 -17.33 -23.04
C ALA A 193 -10.56 -16.16 -22.15
N LEU A 194 -11.50 -15.53 -21.44
CA LEU A 194 -11.19 -14.39 -20.56
C LEU A 194 -10.25 -14.79 -19.40
N SER A 195 -10.51 -15.90 -18.72
CA SER A 195 -9.64 -16.39 -17.65
C SER A 195 -8.22 -16.66 -18.14
N VAL A 196 -8.10 -17.31 -19.30
CA VAL A 196 -6.79 -17.62 -19.90
C VAL A 196 -6.05 -16.35 -20.30
N TYR A 197 -6.76 -15.39 -20.91
CA TYR A 197 -6.20 -14.10 -21.31
C TYR A 197 -5.63 -13.33 -20.11
N LEU A 198 -6.44 -13.15 -19.06
CA LEU A 198 -6.03 -12.44 -17.86
C LEU A 198 -4.87 -13.13 -17.13
N GLY A 199 -4.86 -14.46 -17.15
CA GLY A 199 -3.77 -15.27 -16.61
C GLY A 199 -2.43 -15.06 -17.31
N TRP A 200 -2.39 -15.13 -18.64
CA TRP A 200 -1.15 -14.87 -19.38
C TRP A 200 -0.72 -13.40 -19.34
N LYS A 201 -1.66 -12.45 -19.34
CA LYS A 201 -1.34 -11.03 -19.11
C LYS A 201 -0.74 -10.79 -17.73
N SER A 202 -1.20 -11.52 -16.72
CA SER A 202 -0.61 -11.48 -15.38
C SER A 202 0.83 -12.01 -15.40
N LEU A 203 1.09 -13.12 -16.09
CA LEU A 203 2.44 -13.63 -16.26
C LEU A 203 3.38 -12.66 -16.97
N ALA A 204 2.90 -12.03 -18.04
CA ALA A 204 3.64 -11.02 -18.79
C ALA A 204 4.06 -9.85 -17.89
N ALA A 205 3.14 -9.39 -17.05
CA ALA A 205 3.37 -8.33 -16.08
C ALA A 205 4.11 -8.76 -14.80
N GLY A 206 4.42 -10.05 -14.63
CA GLY A 206 5.06 -10.58 -13.42
C GLY A 206 4.15 -10.55 -12.18
N LEU A 207 2.84 -10.67 -12.36
CA LEU A 207 1.82 -10.57 -11.33
C LEU A 207 1.30 -11.95 -10.92
N THR A 208 0.80 -12.04 -9.68
CA THR A 208 0.02 -13.17 -9.19
C THR A 208 -1.45 -13.02 -9.55
N ALA A 209 -2.16 -14.13 -9.70
CA ALA A 209 -3.60 -14.08 -9.96
C ALA A 209 -4.34 -13.55 -8.72
N PRO A 210 -5.28 -12.60 -8.88
CA PRO A 210 -6.12 -12.14 -7.78
C PRO A 210 -7.08 -13.27 -7.33
N PRO A 211 -7.73 -13.13 -6.17
CA PRO A 211 -8.77 -14.05 -5.73
C PRO A 211 -10.10 -13.86 -6.51
N LEU A 212 -10.01 -13.80 -7.84
CA LEU A 212 -11.13 -13.63 -8.76
C LEU A 212 -11.23 -14.83 -9.70
N ALA A 213 -12.46 -15.16 -10.09
CA ALA A 213 -12.73 -15.97 -11.29
C ALA A 213 -13.19 -15.04 -12.42
N ALA A 214 -12.96 -15.46 -13.67
CA ALA A 214 -13.44 -14.75 -14.84
C ALA A 214 -14.08 -15.71 -15.85
N THR A 215 -15.20 -15.31 -16.44
CA THR A 215 -15.82 -16.02 -17.57
C THR A 215 -16.06 -15.02 -18.68
N GLY A 216 -15.89 -15.44 -19.92
CA GLY A 216 -16.12 -14.57 -21.06
C GLY A 216 -15.49 -15.13 -22.33
N ALA A 217 -16.11 -14.82 -23.44
CA ALA A 217 -15.59 -15.14 -24.75
C ALA A 217 -14.96 -13.90 -25.37
N ILE A 218 -13.85 -14.09 -26.09
CA ILE A 218 -13.15 -13.00 -26.78
C ILE A 218 -13.37 -13.18 -28.27
N SER A 219 -13.96 -12.16 -28.90
CA SER A 219 -14.25 -12.16 -30.33
C SER A 219 -12.98 -11.92 -31.17
N ARG A 220 -13.10 -11.95 -32.50
CA ARG A 220 -11.98 -11.59 -33.41
C ARG A 220 -11.66 -10.09 -33.40
N GLU A 221 -12.59 -9.26 -32.97
CA GLU A 221 -12.44 -7.81 -32.86
C GLU A 221 -12.03 -7.40 -31.43
N ASP A 222 -11.58 -8.36 -30.62
CA ASP A 222 -11.17 -8.17 -29.23
C ASP A 222 -12.28 -7.65 -28.29
N SER A 223 -13.54 -7.85 -28.67
CA SER A 223 -14.70 -7.57 -27.81
C SER A 223 -15.03 -8.74 -26.90
N LEU A 224 -15.67 -8.44 -25.77
CA LEU A 224 -16.20 -9.43 -24.83
C LEU A 224 -17.61 -9.87 -25.23
N ASP A 225 -17.75 -11.11 -25.67
CA ASP A 225 -19.05 -11.70 -26.00
C ASP A 225 -19.72 -12.31 -24.77
N VAL A 226 -21.06 -12.27 -24.77
CA VAL A 226 -21.90 -12.94 -23.77
C VAL A 226 -21.68 -14.46 -23.76
N VAL A 227 -21.80 -15.06 -22.58
CA VAL A 227 -21.67 -16.50 -22.37
C VAL A 227 -22.75 -17.01 -21.41
N GLU A 228 -23.00 -18.32 -21.44
CA GLU A 228 -24.07 -18.97 -20.67
C GLU A 228 -23.60 -19.46 -19.29
N GLY A 229 -24.58 -19.77 -18.42
CA GLY A 229 -24.38 -20.39 -17.11
C GLY A 229 -23.69 -19.52 -16.07
N ILE A 230 -23.86 -18.19 -16.17
CA ILE A 230 -23.17 -17.19 -15.32
C ILE A 230 -23.51 -17.40 -13.85
N THR A 231 -24.80 -17.59 -13.53
CA THR A 231 -25.28 -17.82 -12.17
C THR A 231 -24.61 -19.03 -11.53
N GLU A 232 -24.57 -20.16 -12.22
CA GLU A 232 -24.02 -21.41 -11.70
C GLU A 232 -22.49 -21.35 -11.58
N LYS A 233 -21.82 -20.69 -12.54
CA LYS A 233 -20.38 -20.39 -12.48
C LYS A 233 -20.04 -19.50 -11.29
N ALA A 234 -20.84 -18.47 -11.01
CA ALA A 234 -20.65 -17.59 -9.86
C ALA A 234 -20.87 -18.35 -8.52
N ILE A 235 -21.88 -19.21 -8.44
CA ILE A 235 -22.09 -20.11 -7.29
C ILE A 235 -20.86 -21.00 -7.07
N ALA A 236 -20.29 -21.55 -8.15
CA ALA A 236 -19.08 -22.38 -8.06
C ALA A 236 -17.88 -21.58 -7.56
N ALA A 237 -17.67 -20.37 -8.07
CA ALA A 237 -16.61 -19.46 -7.62
C ALA A 237 -16.75 -19.12 -6.14
N SER A 238 -17.98 -18.84 -5.69
CA SER A 238 -18.29 -18.57 -4.27
C SER A 238 -17.98 -19.76 -3.37
N ARG A 239 -18.42 -20.97 -3.76
CA ARG A 239 -18.10 -22.22 -3.03
C ARG A 239 -16.61 -22.55 -3.04
N HIS A 240 -15.88 -22.09 -4.05
CA HIS A 240 -14.44 -22.25 -4.13
C HIS A 240 -13.68 -21.28 -3.21
N GLY A 241 -14.35 -20.30 -2.60
CA GLY A 241 -13.75 -19.33 -1.68
C GLY A 241 -13.13 -18.10 -2.37
N LEU A 242 -13.44 -17.87 -3.65
CA LEU A 242 -13.03 -16.66 -4.36
C LEU A 242 -13.75 -15.44 -3.79
N ARG A 243 -13.26 -14.23 -4.10
CA ARG A 243 -13.80 -12.96 -3.57
C ARG A 243 -14.65 -12.20 -4.58
N GLY A 244 -14.44 -12.45 -5.86
CA GLY A 244 -15.25 -11.85 -6.91
C GLY A 244 -15.26 -12.67 -8.20
N PHE A 245 -16.16 -12.28 -9.10
CA PHE A 245 -16.45 -12.99 -10.33
C PHE A 245 -16.68 -12.00 -11.47
N LEU A 246 -15.76 -11.98 -12.44
CA LEU A 246 -15.81 -11.14 -13.63
C LEU A 246 -16.62 -11.82 -14.73
N TYR A 247 -17.56 -11.09 -15.33
CA TYR A 247 -18.40 -11.59 -16.43
C TYR A 247 -18.79 -10.47 -17.40
N PRO A 248 -19.13 -10.77 -18.67
CA PRO A 248 -19.52 -9.75 -19.64
C PRO A 248 -20.82 -9.06 -19.22
N LYS A 249 -20.86 -7.72 -19.24
CA LYS A 249 -21.99 -6.90 -18.80
C LYS A 249 -23.32 -7.21 -19.50
N GLY A 250 -23.28 -7.75 -20.72
CA GLY A 250 -24.47 -8.18 -21.47
C GLY A 250 -25.13 -9.47 -20.95
N CYS A 251 -24.53 -10.16 -19.98
CA CYS A 251 -25.12 -11.35 -19.38
C CYS A 251 -26.06 -11.00 -18.22
N SER A 252 -27.17 -11.74 -18.13
CA SER A 252 -28.03 -11.75 -16.94
C SER A 252 -27.46 -12.68 -15.88
N ILE A 253 -27.46 -12.23 -14.62
CA ILE A 253 -27.22 -13.08 -13.45
C ILE A 253 -28.42 -12.96 -12.52
N ASP A 254 -28.97 -14.09 -12.13
CA ASP A 254 -30.08 -14.10 -11.18
C ASP A 254 -29.52 -13.73 -9.80
N ALA A 255 -30.12 -12.72 -9.17
CA ALA A 255 -29.71 -12.26 -7.86
C ALA A 255 -29.96 -13.37 -6.82
N HIS A 256 -28.92 -14.13 -6.51
CA HIS A 256 -28.94 -15.06 -5.38
C HIS A 256 -28.52 -14.33 -4.11
N GLU A 257 -29.43 -14.22 -3.15
CA GLU A 257 -29.26 -13.49 -1.88
C GLU A 257 -28.10 -14.00 -0.99
N ASN A 258 -27.44 -15.12 -1.34
CA ASN A 258 -26.45 -15.81 -0.50
C ASN A 258 -25.07 -15.99 -1.15
N LEU A 259 -24.73 -15.23 -2.20
CA LEU A 259 -23.36 -15.26 -2.74
C LEU A 259 -22.42 -14.42 -1.87
N SER A 260 -21.40 -15.06 -1.29
CA SER A 260 -20.34 -14.40 -0.50
C SER A 260 -19.26 -13.74 -1.36
N ILE A 261 -19.56 -13.43 -2.62
CA ILE A 261 -18.62 -12.89 -3.62
C ILE A 261 -19.19 -11.67 -4.32
N GLU A 262 -18.30 -10.80 -4.77
CA GLU A 262 -18.64 -9.62 -5.56
C GLU A 262 -18.87 -10.02 -7.03
N LEU A 263 -20.04 -9.72 -7.57
CA LEU A 263 -20.38 -9.97 -8.98
C LEU A 263 -20.01 -8.73 -9.79
N ILE A 264 -19.10 -8.90 -10.76
CA ILE A 264 -18.45 -7.78 -11.44
C ILE A 264 -18.71 -7.85 -12.96
N PRO A 265 -19.73 -7.13 -13.46
CA PRO A 265 -19.94 -7.01 -14.89
C PRO A 265 -18.84 -6.12 -15.51
N VAL A 266 -18.26 -6.57 -16.63
CA VAL A 266 -17.24 -5.82 -17.39
C VAL A 266 -17.69 -5.59 -18.83
N GLU A 267 -17.43 -4.40 -19.35
CA GLU A 267 -17.83 -3.99 -20.69
C GLU A 267 -16.81 -4.42 -21.76
N ASP A 268 -15.51 -4.33 -21.45
CA ASP A 268 -14.43 -4.62 -22.38
C ASP A 268 -13.20 -5.29 -21.72
N LEU A 269 -12.21 -5.67 -22.54
CA LEU A 269 -10.98 -6.29 -22.07
C LEU A 269 -10.12 -5.36 -21.20
N SER A 270 -10.14 -4.06 -21.43
CA SER A 270 -9.36 -3.10 -20.66
C SER A 270 -9.89 -2.97 -19.24
N GLU A 271 -11.21 -2.93 -19.08
CA GLU A 271 -11.90 -2.95 -17.80
C GLU A 271 -11.62 -4.26 -17.05
N ALA A 272 -11.72 -5.41 -17.75
CA ALA A 272 -11.40 -6.71 -17.18
C ALA A 272 -9.94 -6.81 -16.71
N GLU A 273 -8.98 -6.30 -17.49
CA GLU A 273 -7.56 -6.24 -17.12
C GLU A 273 -7.31 -5.37 -15.89
N ALA A 274 -7.93 -4.18 -15.85
CA ALA A 274 -7.77 -3.25 -14.74
C ALA A 274 -8.32 -3.85 -13.44
N LEU A 275 -9.52 -4.43 -13.48
CA LEU A 275 -10.12 -5.11 -12.33
C LEU A 275 -9.31 -6.33 -11.92
N TRP A 276 -8.91 -7.19 -12.86
CA TRP A 276 -8.08 -8.36 -12.54
C TRP A 276 -6.77 -7.98 -11.85
N ARG A 277 -6.12 -6.90 -12.30
CA ARG A 277 -4.83 -6.48 -11.76
C ARG A 277 -4.93 -5.75 -10.42
N PHE A 278 -5.96 -4.94 -10.23
CA PHE A 278 -6.06 -3.98 -9.11
C PHE A 278 -7.25 -4.24 -8.19
N TYR A 279 -7.86 -5.43 -8.27
CA TYR A 279 -8.97 -5.80 -7.41
C TYR A 279 -8.61 -5.71 -5.93
N SER A 280 -9.45 -4.97 -5.22
CA SER A 280 -9.62 -5.06 -3.79
C SER A 280 -11.11 -5.04 -3.46
N PRO A 281 -11.55 -5.77 -2.42
CA PRO A 281 -12.96 -5.75 -2.02
C PRO A 281 -13.47 -4.32 -1.82
N GLY A 282 -14.59 -3.99 -2.47
CA GLY A 282 -15.23 -2.67 -2.36
C GLY A 282 -14.64 -1.57 -3.23
N THR A 283 -13.62 -1.83 -4.05
CA THR A 283 -13.04 -0.82 -4.96
C THR A 283 -13.50 -0.96 -6.41
N VAL A 284 -14.38 -1.93 -6.71
CA VAL A 284 -14.81 -2.25 -8.08
C VAL A 284 -15.43 -1.04 -8.78
N ALA A 285 -16.38 -0.35 -8.14
CA ALA A 285 -17.03 0.83 -8.70
C ALA A 285 -16.00 1.93 -9.06
N SER A 286 -15.06 2.20 -8.16
CA SER A 286 -14.00 3.20 -8.38
C SER A 286 -13.10 2.85 -9.56
N VAL A 287 -12.72 1.56 -9.70
CA VAL A 287 -11.92 1.09 -10.83
C VAL A 287 -12.69 1.25 -12.14
N ILE A 288 -13.93 0.76 -12.20
CA ILE A 288 -14.79 0.83 -13.40
C ILE A 288 -14.98 2.29 -13.84
N HIS A 289 -15.35 3.18 -12.92
CA HIS A 289 -15.54 4.58 -13.25
C HIS A 289 -14.25 5.26 -13.69
N ALA A 290 -13.10 4.95 -13.09
CA ALA A 290 -11.83 5.53 -13.52
C ALA A 290 -11.41 5.06 -14.93
N THR A 291 -11.68 3.80 -15.29
CA THR A 291 -11.27 3.21 -16.57
C THR A 291 -12.26 3.44 -17.70
N ASN A 292 -13.55 3.62 -17.41
CA ASN A 292 -14.60 3.75 -18.42
C ASN A 292 -14.49 5.09 -19.18
N ARG A 293 -14.09 5.03 -20.45
CA ARG A 293 -13.95 6.21 -21.33
C ARG A 293 -15.28 6.88 -21.66
N SER A 294 -16.37 6.13 -21.63
CA SER A 294 -17.72 6.61 -21.90
C SER A 294 -18.37 7.27 -20.68
N ALA A 295 -17.79 7.12 -19.49
CA ALA A 295 -18.29 7.77 -18.29
C ALA A 295 -18.03 9.30 -18.35
N PRO A 296 -18.94 10.13 -17.80
CA PRO A 296 -18.73 11.58 -17.71
C PRO A 296 -17.42 11.92 -17.00
N LEU A 297 -16.67 12.91 -17.50
CA LEU A 297 -15.36 13.29 -16.98
C LEU A 297 -15.38 13.56 -15.46
N HIS A 298 -16.41 14.27 -14.97
CA HIS A 298 -16.57 14.55 -13.55
C HIS A 298 -16.61 13.27 -12.69
N SER A 299 -17.32 12.24 -13.16
CA SER A 299 -17.40 10.96 -12.47
C SER A 299 -16.02 10.30 -12.45
N ARG A 300 -15.33 10.31 -13.59
CA ARG A 300 -14.00 9.68 -13.72
C ARG A 300 -12.98 10.32 -12.78
N LEU A 301 -12.92 11.65 -12.70
CA LEU A 301 -11.96 12.38 -11.87
C LEU A 301 -12.18 12.18 -10.36
N ILE A 302 -13.43 12.15 -9.90
CA ILE A 302 -13.74 11.94 -8.47
C ILE A 302 -13.19 10.59 -7.98
N TYR A 303 -13.32 9.54 -8.78
CA TYR A 303 -12.84 8.20 -8.39
C TYR A 303 -11.32 8.02 -8.50
N LEU A 304 -10.59 8.94 -9.14
CA LEU A 304 -9.13 8.85 -9.21
C LEU A 304 -8.48 8.93 -7.82
N THR A 305 -9.10 9.64 -6.88
CA THR A 305 -8.57 9.75 -5.51
C THR A 305 -8.77 8.47 -4.69
N ASP A 306 -9.64 7.57 -5.14
CA ASP A 306 -10.06 6.38 -4.41
C ASP A 306 -9.37 5.10 -4.90
N ILE A 307 -8.59 5.19 -5.98
CA ILE A 307 -7.91 4.05 -6.59
C ILE A 307 -6.44 3.97 -6.17
N PRO A 308 -5.86 2.75 -6.16
CA PRO A 308 -4.45 2.56 -5.81
C PRO A 308 -3.52 3.22 -6.84
N ILE A 309 -2.37 3.73 -6.39
CA ILE A 309 -1.34 4.33 -7.27
C ILE A 309 -0.92 3.41 -8.42
N GLY A 310 -0.93 2.09 -8.20
CA GLY A 310 -0.65 1.12 -9.26
C GLY A 310 -1.59 1.26 -10.46
N LEU A 311 -2.89 1.51 -10.21
CA LEU A 311 -3.87 1.76 -11.26
C LEU A 311 -3.64 3.13 -11.89
N LEU A 312 -3.39 4.18 -11.09
CA LEU A 312 -3.07 5.52 -11.63
C LEU A 312 -1.88 5.49 -12.62
N LYS A 313 -0.79 4.81 -12.24
CA LYS A 313 0.39 4.60 -13.11
C LYS A 313 0.04 3.79 -14.35
N TRP A 314 -0.85 2.80 -14.23
CA TRP A 314 -1.32 2.02 -15.37
C TRP A 314 -2.18 2.86 -16.32
N LEU A 315 -3.08 3.71 -15.80
CA LEU A 315 -3.89 4.63 -16.61
C LEU A 315 -2.99 5.57 -17.41
N GLN A 316 -2.00 6.20 -16.76
CA GLN A 316 -1.03 7.08 -17.42
C GLN A 316 -0.26 6.37 -18.55
N LYS A 317 0.18 5.12 -18.32
CA LYS A 317 0.95 4.34 -19.31
C LYS A 317 0.11 3.88 -20.51
N ASN A 318 -1.18 3.58 -20.32
CA ASN A 318 -2.04 2.94 -21.33
C ASN A 318 -2.91 3.93 -22.12
N LYS A 319 -2.40 5.14 -22.38
CA LYS A 319 -3.02 6.18 -23.23
C LYS A 319 -4.40 6.68 -22.78
N LEU A 320 -4.76 6.52 -21.52
CA LEU A 320 -5.69 7.45 -20.88
C LEU A 320 -4.82 8.62 -20.45
N CYS A 321 -4.78 9.69 -21.25
CA CYS A 321 -3.96 10.85 -20.95
C CYS A 321 -4.53 11.51 -19.68
N LEU A 322 -4.02 11.06 -18.53
CA LEU A 322 -4.41 11.56 -17.21
C LEU A 322 -4.22 13.08 -17.16
N GLU A 323 -3.16 13.59 -17.79
CA GLU A 323 -2.92 15.02 -17.96
C GLU A 323 -4.05 15.71 -18.73
N ASP A 324 -4.54 15.14 -19.83
CA ASP A 324 -5.67 15.72 -20.58
C ASP A 324 -6.97 15.67 -19.77
N MET A 325 -7.22 14.57 -19.05
CA MET A 325 -8.39 14.45 -18.17
C MET A 325 -8.34 15.50 -17.05
N MET A 326 -7.16 15.71 -16.45
CA MET A 326 -6.97 16.71 -15.40
C MET A 326 -7.11 18.12 -15.96
N ARG A 327 -6.56 18.39 -17.15
CA ARG A 327 -6.71 19.67 -17.85
C ARG A 327 -8.18 19.99 -18.11
N GLU A 328 -8.90 19.08 -18.77
CA GLU A 328 -10.30 19.28 -19.13
C GLU A 328 -11.16 19.42 -17.87
N GLY A 329 -10.95 18.57 -16.87
CA GLY A 329 -11.79 18.58 -15.67
C GLY A 329 -11.50 19.74 -14.71
N LEU A 330 -10.28 20.27 -14.70
CA LEU A 330 -9.99 21.52 -13.99
C LEU A 330 -10.54 22.75 -14.72
N THR A 331 -10.80 22.65 -16.04
CA THR A 331 -11.44 23.75 -16.79
C THR A 331 -12.96 23.80 -16.63
N ASP A 332 -13.61 22.67 -16.29
CA ASP A 332 -15.03 22.57 -16.00
C ASP A 332 -15.34 22.93 -14.54
N GLU A 333 -16.27 23.88 -14.34
CA GLU A 333 -16.53 24.49 -13.03
C GLU A 333 -17.01 23.49 -11.97
N GLY A 334 -18.03 22.69 -12.29
CA GLY A 334 -18.58 21.73 -11.33
C GLY A 334 -17.61 20.59 -11.03
N THR A 335 -16.82 20.18 -12.02
CA THR A 335 -15.84 19.12 -11.87
C THR A 335 -14.65 19.56 -11.02
N ALA A 336 -14.11 20.75 -11.26
CA ALA A 336 -12.94 21.26 -10.54
C ALA A 336 -13.23 21.46 -9.04
N GLU A 337 -14.38 22.05 -8.70
CA GLU A 337 -14.84 22.24 -7.32
C GLU A 337 -14.96 20.90 -6.58
N ASN A 338 -15.61 19.90 -7.20
CA ASN A 338 -15.78 18.58 -6.59
C ASN A 338 -14.44 17.86 -6.42
N PHE A 339 -13.55 17.94 -7.41
CA PHE A 339 -12.24 17.31 -7.36
C PHE A 339 -11.37 17.92 -6.25
N VAL A 340 -11.28 19.25 -6.17
CA VAL A 340 -10.49 19.93 -5.14
C VAL A 340 -11.07 19.70 -3.75
N THR A 341 -12.39 19.78 -3.59
CA THR A 341 -13.06 19.45 -2.32
C THR A 341 -12.76 18.02 -1.88
N ARG A 342 -12.72 17.06 -2.83
CA ARG A 342 -12.36 15.68 -2.53
C ARG A 342 -10.91 15.54 -2.07
N LEU A 343 -9.97 16.25 -2.72
CA LEU A 343 -8.57 16.28 -2.30
C LEU A 343 -8.43 16.81 -0.86
N GLU A 344 -9.08 17.94 -0.55
CA GLU A 344 -9.07 18.53 0.80
C GLU A 344 -9.61 17.54 1.84
N GLN A 345 -10.76 16.92 1.59
CA GLN A 345 -11.36 15.93 2.51
C GLN A 345 -10.43 14.74 2.78
N ILE A 346 -9.74 14.25 1.75
CA ILE A 346 -8.83 13.11 1.87
C ILE A 346 -7.57 13.49 2.64
N LEU A 347 -7.06 14.71 2.43
CA LEU A 347 -5.85 15.20 3.11
C LEU A 347 -6.07 15.47 4.60
N VAL A 348 -7.32 15.57 5.06
CA VAL A 348 -7.66 15.60 6.50
C VAL A 348 -7.45 14.23 7.17
N ASP A 349 -7.59 13.11 6.45
CA ASP A 349 -7.39 11.76 7.01
C ASP A 349 -5.93 11.30 6.90
N LEU A 350 -5.26 11.14 8.04
CA LEU A 350 -3.88 10.65 8.15
C LEU A 350 -3.67 9.22 7.61
N ARG A 351 -4.75 8.48 7.29
CA ARG A 351 -4.68 7.16 6.67
C ARG A 351 -4.60 7.21 5.14
N CYS A 352 -4.73 8.40 4.54
CA CYS A 352 -4.86 8.55 3.10
C CYS A 352 -3.67 7.96 2.32
N PRO A 353 -3.90 7.50 1.07
CA PRO A 353 -2.84 7.06 0.19
C PRO A 353 -2.12 8.28 -0.40
N LEU A 354 -1.27 8.94 0.41
CA LEU A 354 -0.54 10.15 0.00
C LEU A 354 0.20 9.98 -1.33
N GLU A 355 0.73 8.79 -1.63
CA GLU A 355 1.39 8.49 -2.90
C GLU A 355 0.44 8.64 -4.10
N SER A 356 -0.83 8.21 -3.98
CA SER A 356 -1.84 8.39 -5.04
C SER A 356 -2.13 9.89 -5.25
N ILE A 357 -2.24 10.65 -4.16
CA ILE A 357 -2.53 12.09 -4.21
C ILE A 357 -1.34 12.86 -4.77
N GLU A 358 -0.12 12.53 -4.37
CA GLU A 358 1.13 13.06 -4.94
C GLU A 358 1.16 12.85 -6.46
N PHE A 359 0.81 11.65 -6.92
CA PHE A 359 0.80 11.33 -8.34
C PHE A 359 -0.22 12.17 -9.12
N LEU A 360 -1.42 12.37 -8.56
CA LEU A 360 -2.45 13.22 -9.15
C LEU A 360 -2.01 14.69 -9.20
N LEU A 361 -1.50 15.23 -8.09
CA LEU A 361 -1.00 16.60 -8.02
C LEU A 361 0.17 16.83 -8.98
N SER A 362 1.07 15.84 -9.12
CA SER A 362 2.19 15.90 -10.07
C SER A 362 1.75 15.89 -11.52
N SER A 363 0.51 15.45 -11.81
CA SER A 363 -0.09 15.49 -13.14
C SER A 363 -0.74 16.85 -13.46
N ILE A 364 -0.80 17.78 -12.49
CA ILE A 364 -1.29 19.14 -12.69
C ILE A 364 -0.11 20.03 -13.04
N SER A 365 -0.06 20.51 -14.28
CA SER A 365 1.03 21.38 -14.74
C SER A 365 0.90 22.81 -14.19
N PRO A 366 2.00 23.57 -14.08
CA PRO A 366 1.95 24.98 -13.68
C PRO A 366 0.98 25.80 -14.56
N GLU A 367 0.99 25.54 -15.87
CA GLU A 367 0.16 26.22 -16.85
C GLU A 367 -1.33 25.92 -16.63
N MET A 368 -1.68 24.72 -16.15
CA MET A 368 -3.07 24.39 -15.77
C MET A 368 -3.52 25.25 -14.58
N ILE A 369 -2.67 25.44 -13.57
CA ILE A 369 -2.99 26.27 -12.40
C ILE A 369 -3.13 27.74 -12.81
N GLU A 370 -2.26 28.25 -13.69
CA GLU A 370 -2.34 29.62 -14.20
C GLU A 370 -3.62 29.86 -15.01
N ASP A 371 -3.96 28.93 -15.91
CA ASP A 371 -5.18 28.99 -16.72
C ASP A 371 -6.45 28.95 -15.85
N VAL A 372 -6.53 28.02 -14.90
CA VAL A 372 -7.63 27.97 -13.93
C VAL A 372 -7.65 29.23 -13.07
N GLY A 373 -6.50 29.69 -12.58
CA GLY A 373 -6.38 30.86 -11.71
C GLY A 373 -6.85 32.16 -12.36
N SER A 374 -6.69 32.29 -13.69
CA SER A 374 -7.19 33.44 -14.44
C SER A 374 -8.72 33.53 -14.50
N ARG A 375 -9.42 32.39 -14.37
CA ARG A 375 -10.87 32.26 -14.47
C ARG A 375 -11.55 32.05 -13.10
N ARG A 376 -10.89 31.28 -12.23
CA ARG A 376 -11.34 30.76 -10.93
C ARG A 376 -10.19 30.74 -9.93
N PRO A 377 -9.76 31.93 -9.46
CA PRO A 377 -8.64 32.05 -8.53
C PRO A 377 -8.87 31.32 -7.20
N ASP A 378 -10.14 31.19 -6.77
CA ASP A 378 -10.52 30.44 -5.57
C ASP A 378 -10.23 28.94 -5.66
N ILE A 379 -10.54 28.31 -6.80
CA ILE A 379 -10.28 26.89 -7.06
C ILE A 379 -8.79 26.63 -7.19
N ALA A 380 -8.10 27.46 -7.98
CA ALA A 380 -6.67 27.34 -8.19
C ALA A 380 -5.89 27.48 -6.86
N PHE A 381 -6.32 28.42 -6.00
CA PHE A 381 -5.72 28.60 -4.68
C PHE A 381 -5.89 27.34 -3.81
N ARG A 382 -7.11 26.80 -3.73
CA ARG A 382 -7.41 25.59 -2.95
C ARG A 382 -6.68 24.36 -3.47
N ALA A 383 -6.55 24.21 -4.79
CA ALA A 383 -5.73 23.15 -5.38
C ALA A 383 -4.25 23.28 -4.98
N CYS A 384 -3.72 24.52 -4.96
CA CYS A 384 -2.36 24.76 -4.51
C CYS A 384 -2.18 24.46 -3.02
N GLU A 385 -3.14 24.85 -2.19
CA GLU A 385 -3.16 24.54 -0.76
C GLU A 385 -3.16 23.03 -0.49
N ALA A 386 -4.00 22.26 -1.18
CA ALA A 386 -3.98 20.80 -1.15
C ALA A 386 -2.60 20.23 -1.54
N GLY A 387 -1.95 20.84 -2.55
CA GLY A 387 -0.56 20.57 -2.91
C GLY A 387 0.41 20.77 -1.74
N VAL A 388 0.38 21.96 -1.12
CA VAL A 388 1.24 22.28 0.04
C VAL A 388 1.04 21.28 1.18
N VAL A 389 -0.21 20.96 1.53
CA VAL A 389 -0.54 19.98 2.59
C VAL A 389 0.02 18.59 2.26
N CYS A 390 -0.21 18.09 1.04
CA CYS A 390 0.27 16.77 0.61
C CYS A 390 1.80 16.67 0.69
N PHE A 391 2.52 17.62 0.10
CA PHE A 391 3.99 17.58 0.07
C PHE A 391 4.62 17.87 1.43
N ASN A 392 3.96 18.62 2.31
CA ASN A 392 4.36 18.74 3.71
C ASN A 392 4.23 17.42 4.46
N HIS A 393 3.16 16.64 4.25
CA HIS A 393 3.02 15.31 4.86
C HIS A 393 4.06 14.31 4.36
N LEU A 394 4.49 14.43 3.11
CA LEU A 394 5.54 13.59 2.52
C LEU A 394 6.96 14.05 2.90
N GLY A 395 7.11 15.22 3.53
CA GLY A 395 8.42 15.83 3.83
C GLY A 395 9.18 16.26 2.57
N ASN A 396 8.47 16.54 1.47
CA ASN A 396 9.05 17.02 0.20
C ASN A 396 9.02 18.55 0.17
N SER A 397 9.97 19.17 0.87
CA SER A 397 10.02 20.62 1.06
C SER A 397 10.11 21.42 -0.24
N ARG A 398 10.79 20.89 -1.26
CA ARG A 398 10.94 21.53 -2.56
C ARG A 398 9.63 21.64 -3.34
N GLU A 399 8.86 20.56 -3.42
CA GLU A 399 7.55 20.62 -4.08
C GLU A 399 6.55 21.46 -3.28
N ALA A 400 6.57 21.36 -1.94
CA ALA A 400 5.77 22.23 -1.08
C ALA A 400 6.07 23.72 -1.34
N GLU A 401 7.34 24.09 -1.58
CA GLU A 401 7.75 25.47 -1.90
C GLU A 401 7.18 25.96 -3.23
N LYS A 402 7.21 25.10 -4.26
CA LYS A 402 6.63 25.42 -5.57
C LYS A 402 5.13 25.67 -5.47
N TRP A 403 4.41 24.79 -4.77
CA TRP A 403 2.96 24.93 -4.57
C TRP A 403 2.61 26.15 -3.72
N SER A 404 3.37 26.41 -2.65
CA SER A 404 3.19 27.60 -1.81
C SER A 404 3.45 28.90 -2.57
N GLY A 405 4.49 28.93 -3.43
CA GLY A 405 4.77 30.06 -4.31
C GLY A 405 3.62 30.36 -5.28
N ARG A 406 3.02 29.31 -5.86
CA ARG A 406 1.83 29.45 -6.72
C ARG A 406 0.62 29.97 -5.94
N ALA A 407 0.32 29.38 -4.78
CA ALA A 407 -0.75 29.88 -3.91
C ALA A 407 -0.54 31.36 -3.55
N THR A 408 0.69 31.75 -3.24
CA THR A 408 1.07 33.14 -2.92
C THR A 408 0.83 34.08 -4.10
N SER A 409 1.15 33.67 -5.34
CA SER A 409 0.87 34.48 -6.53
C SER A 409 -0.63 34.71 -6.81
N LEU A 410 -1.50 33.85 -6.26
CA LEU A 410 -2.96 33.96 -6.38
C LEU A 410 -3.58 34.85 -5.29
N ILE A 411 -2.85 35.20 -4.22
CA ILE A 411 -3.36 36.04 -3.12
C ILE A 411 -4.00 37.34 -3.60
N PRO A 412 -3.38 38.13 -4.52
CA PRO A 412 -3.99 39.38 -4.99
C PRO A 412 -5.35 39.19 -5.68
N LEU A 413 -5.57 38.02 -6.29
CA LEU A 413 -6.81 37.69 -7.00
C LEU A 413 -7.90 37.22 -6.04
N ILE A 414 -7.54 36.49 -4.98
CA ILE A 414 -8.51 35.99 -4.00
C ILE A 414 -8.83 36.98 -2.89
N ALA A 415 -7.94 37.92 -2.56
CA ALA A 415 -8.11 38.84 -1.43
C ALA A 415 -9.45 39.62 -1.41
N PRO A 416 -10.03 40.04 -2.56
CA PRO A 416 -11.34 40.70 -2.57
C PRO A 416 -12.53 39.77 -2.33
N MET A 417 -12.32 38.44 -2.32
CA MET A 417 -13.38 37.44 -2.22
C MET A 417 -13.79 37.20 -0.76
N GLN A 418 -15.07 36.84 -0.55
CA GLN A 418 -15.56 36.49 0.77
C GLN A 418 -14.81 35.26 1.34
N GLY A 419 -14.35 35.36 2.60
CA GLY A 419 -13.64 34.27 3.27
C GLY A 419 -12.16 34.10 2.86
N ALA A 420 -11.62 35.01 2.05
CA ALA A 420 -10.21 34.96 1.63
C ALA A 420 -9.23 35.09 2.81
N GLU A 421 -9.58 35.83 3.84
CA GLU A 421 -8.75 36.01 5.04
C GLU A 421 -8.40 34.67 5.70
N ALA A 422 -9.39 33.79 5.90
CA ALA A 422 -9.18 32.46 6.49
C ALA A 422 -8.30 31.56 5.61
N LYS A 423 -8.45 31.64 4.29
CA LYS A 423 -7.63 30.88 3.32
C LYS A 423 -6.17 31.35 3.33
N ILE A 424 -5.95 32.67 3.35
CA ILE A 424 -4.62 33.27 3.42
C ILE A 424 -3.96 32.93 4.76
N PHE A 425 -4.73 32.98 5.85
CA PHE A 425 -4.31 32.56 7.19
C PHE A 425 -3.81 31.11 7.19
N LEU A 426 -4.57 30.18 6.61
CA LEU A 426 -4.21 28.78 6.55
C LEU A 426 -2.93 28.54 5.73
N LEU A 427 -2.79 29.21 4.58
CA LEU A 427 -1.55 29.16 3.79
C LEU A 427 -0.33 29.65 4.59
N GLN A 428 -0.47 30.73 5.36
CA GLN A 428 0.61 31.25 6.20
C GLN A 428 0.98 30.26 7.32
N ASN A 429 -0.01 29.62 7.95
CA ASN A 429 0.23 28.55 8.92
C ASN A 429 1.00 27.36 8.29
N LEU A 430 0.63 26.97 7.05
CA LEU A 430 1.35 25.95 6.30
C LEU A 430 2.79 26.33 5.97
N GLY A 431 3.09 27.63 5.82
CA GLY A 431 4.46 28.14 5.69
C GLY A 431 5.33 27.85 6.92
N ILE A 432 4.75 27.87 8.12
CA ILE A 432 5.46 27.49 9.36
C ILE A 432 5.74 25.98 9.38
N VAL A 433 4.76 25.16 9.01
CA VAL A 433 4.94 23.70 8.88
C VAL A 433 6.03 23.37 7.85
N GLN A 434 6.06 24.09 6.73
CA GLN A 434 7.09 23.94 5.72
C GLN A 434 8.48 24.31 6.27
N ALA A 435 8.59 25.35 7.09
CA ALA A 435 9.83 25.69 7.78
C ALA A 435 10.30 24.57 8.71
N HIS A 436 9.39 23.90 9.44
CA HIS A 436 9.72 22.71 10.24
C HIS A 436 10.32 21.60 9.38
N ASN A 437 9.70 21.28 8.24
CA ASN A 437 10.19 20.28 7.30
C ASN A 437 11.59 20.61 6.73
N ARG A 438 11.95 21.90 6.69
CA ARG A 438 13.28 22.36 6.29
C ARG A 438 14.28 22.42 7.45
N PHE A 439 13.90 22.02 8.66
CA PHE A 439 14.68 22.21 9.89
C PHE A 439 15.00 23.70 10.16
N LEU A 440 14.06 24.59 9.83
CA LEU A 440 14.12 26.01 10.14
C LEU A 440 13.16 26.30 11.29
N PHE A 441 13.70 26.28 12.51
CA PHE A 441 12.96 26.54 13.73
C PHE A 441 13.28 27.95 14.22
N ASP A 442 12.24 28.75 14.50
CA ASP A 442 12.41 30.17 14.80
C ASP A 442 11.90 30.53 16.19
N PRO A 443 12.78 30.83 17.16
CA PRO A 443 12.34 31.18 18.51
C PRO A 443 11.57 32.51 18.59
N LEU A 444 11.58 33.32 17.52
CA LEU A 444 10.86 34.59 17.42
C LEU A 444 9.69 34.52 16.43
N VAL A 445 9.16 33.32 16.15
CA VAL A 445 8.11 33.10 15.13
C VAL A 445 6.91 34.05 15.29
N GLU A 446 6.46 34.32 16.51
CA GLU A 446 5.34 35.23 16.78
C GLU A 446 5.64 36.70 16.44
N GLN A 447 6.92 37.11 16.53
CA GLN A 447 7.35 38.48 16.20
C GLN A 447 7.51 38.68 14.69
N ARG A 448 7.57 37.60 13.92
CA ARG A 448 7.72 37.64 12.45
C ARG A 448 6.39 37.51 11.71
N LEU A 449 5.29 37.33 12.43
CA LEU A 449 3.96 37.34 11.82
C LEU A 449 3.68 38.70 11.20
N SER A 450 3.01 38.72 10.05
CA SER A 450 2.61 39.98 9.42
C SER A 450 1.56 40.70 10.26
N ASN A 451 1.46 42.02 10.14
CA ASN A 451 0.47 42.79 10.90
C ASN A 451 -0.96 42.34 10.58
N GLU A 452 -1.22 41.97 9.33
CA GLU A 452 -2.52 41.47 8.87
C GLU A 452 -2.86 40.14 9.56
N LEU A 453 -1.89 39.24 9.70
CA LEU A 453 -2.06 37.97 10.40
C LEU A 453 -2.34 38.19 11.89
N VAL A 454 -1.64 39.13 12.52
CA VAL A 454 -1.86 39.50 13.93
C VAL A 454 -3.27 40.05 14.15
N GLU A 455 -3.78 40.89 13.25
CA GLU A 455 -5.15 41.39 13.34
C GLU A 455 -6.19 40.29 13.07
N CYS A 456 -5.94 39.40 12.12
CA CYS A 456 -6.79 38.22 11.86
C CYS A 456 -6.88 37.32 13.11
N LEU A 457 -5.74 37.02 13.74
CA LEU A 457 -5.68 36.25 14.99
C LEU A 457 -6.52 36.91 16.10
N LYS A 458 -6.35 38.21 16.33
CA LYS A 458 -7.16 38.96 17.32
C LYS A 458 -8.65 38.89 17.01
N HIS A 459 -9.02 38.92 15.72
CA HIS A 459 -10.41 38.80 15.32
C HIS A 459 -10.97 37.40 15.62
N MET A 460 -10.25 36.34 15.23
CA MET A 460 -10.64 34.95 15.48
C MET A 460 -10.75 34.63 16.97
N GLU A 461 -9.84 35.15 17.79
CA GLU A 461 -9.90 35.02 19.25
C GLU A 461 -11.15 35.68 19.84
N LYS A 462 -11.46 36.92 19.43
CA LYS A 462 -12.66 37.63 19.85
C LYS A 462 -13.93 36.90 19.43
N GLU A 463 -13.95 36.38 18.21
CA GLU A 463 -15.09 35.61 17.68
C GLU A 463 -15.30 34.32 18.47
N LEU A 464 -14.23 33.59 18.79
CA LEU A 464 -14.32 32.39 19.63
C LEU A 464 -14.87 32.72 21.02
N LEU A 465 -14.37 33.78 21.66
CA LEU A 465 -14.88 34.24 22.96
C LEU A 465 -16.36 34.61 22.90
N TYR A 466 -16.78 35.35 21.87
CA TYR A 466 -18.18 35.72 21.68
C TYR A 466 -19.08 34.48 21.51
N ARG A 467 -18.67 33.53 20.66
CA ARG A 467 -19.39 32.25 20.46
C ARG A 467 -19.51 31.45 21.76
N ARG A 468 -18.51 31.52 22.65
CA ARG A 468 -18.56 30.84 23.94
C ARG A 468 -19.53 31.42 24.95
N MET A 469 -19.90 32.68 24.81
CA MET A 469 -20.94 33.27 25.66
C MET A 469 -22.31 32.61 25.42
N THR A 470 -22.55 32.10 24.21
CA THR A 470 -23.81 31.44 23.85
C THR A 470 -23.68 29.92 23.77
N THR A 471 -22.50 29.42 23.41
CA THR A 471 -22.18 27.99 23.28
C THR A 471 -20.88 27.67 24.01
N PRO A 472 -20.92 27.26 25.30
CA PRO A 472 -19.70 27.09 26.11
C PRO A 472 -18.62 26.19 25.50
N ASN A 473 -19.02 25.20 24.68
CA ASN A 473 -18.12 24.26 24.02
C ASN A 473 -17.73 24.69 22.59
N ALA A 474 -17.91 25.96 22.22
CA ALA A 474 -17.52 26.44 20.91
C ALA A 474 -16.01 26.28 20.68
N VAL A 475 -15.67 25.84 19.47
CA VAL A 475 -14.30 25.56 19.01
C VAL A 475 -13.91 26.45 17.84
N SER A 476 -12.61 26.66 17.66
CA SER A 476 -12.03 27.21 16.44
C SER A 476 -10.89 26.30 15.99
N HIS A 477 -11.14 25.50 14.95
CA HIS A 477 -10.16 24.57 14.41
C HIS A 477 -8.92 25.32 13.88
N ASP A 478 -9.11 26.40 13.13
CA ASP A 478 -8.01 27.18 12.54
C ASP A 478 -7.12 27.81 13.61
N LEU A 479 -7.73 28.38 14.66
CA LEU A 479 -6.98 28.94 15.79
C LEU A 479 -6.22 27.87 16.58
N GLY A 480 -6.86 26.71 16.81
CA GLY A 480 -6.24 25.56 17.44
C GLY A 480 -5.07 25.00 16.63
N ALA A 481 -5.24 24.88 15.31
CA ALA A 481 -4.20 24.39 14.40
C ALA A 481 -3.01 25.36 14.33
N PHE A 482 -3.27 26.66 14.31
CA PHE A 482 -2.23 27.68 14.34
C PHE A 482 -1.42 27.64 15.64
N TYR A 483 -2.08 27.69 16.81
CA TYR A 483 -1.38 27.59 18.08
C TYR A 483 -0.69 26.23 18.28
N GLY A 484 -1.28 25.16 17.77
CA GLY A 484 -0.64 23.84 17.71
C GLY A 484 0.63 23.84 16.85
N THR A 485 0.68 24.64 15.78
CA THR A 485 1.86 24.77 14.91
C THR A 485 2.94 25.64 15.56
N ILE A 486 2.56 26.74 16.20
CA ILE A 486 3.49 27.61 16.95
C ILE A 486 4.09 26.87 18.16
N SER A 487 3.29 26.11 18.90
CA SER A 487 3.81 25.29 20.01
C SER A 487 4.81 24.25 19.50
N GLN A 488 4.52 23.53 18.42
CA GLN A 488 5.51 22.63 17.80
C GLN A 488 6.81 23.35 17.43
N ASN A 489 6.73 24.57 16.88
CA ASN A 489 7.93 25.37 16.58
C ASN A 489 8.79 25.59 17.84
N TYR A 490 8.20 25.97 18.97
CA TYR A 490 8.93 26.09 20.23
C TYR A 490 9.48 24.75 20.71
N GLY A 491 8.73 23.66 20.53
CA GLY A 491 9.21 22.29 20.76
C GLY A 491 10.48 21.99 19.97
N PHE A 492 10.49 22.29 18.67
CA PHE A 492 11.67 22.11 17.80
C PHE A 492 12.83 23.06 18.12
N CYS A 493 12.56 24.27 18.63
CA CYS A 493 13.60 25.18 19.13
C CYS A 493 14.33 24.61 20.36
N GLY A 494 13.72 23.62 21.02
CA GLY A 494 14.35 22.80 22.05
C GLY A 494 14.07 23.25 23.49
N PRO A 495 14.74 22.61 24.47
CA PRO A 495 14.41 22.69 25.89
C PRO A 495 14.31 24.11 26.49
N ALA A 496 15.08 25.07 25.96
CA ALA A 496 15.08 26.45 26.44
C ALA A 496 13.73 27.18 26.26
N TYR A 497 12.85 26.68 25.38
CA TYR A 497 11.58 27.31 25.02
C TYR A 497 10.37 26.61 25.62
N ILE A 498 10.55 25.78 26.65
CA ILE A 498 9.45 25.01 27.27
C ILE A 498 8.32 25.89 27.79
N TYR A 499 8.60 27.08 28.33
CA TYR A 499 7.57 28.00 28.83
C TYR A 499 6.73 28.61 27.69
N SER A 500 7.38 28.96 26.57
CA SER A 500 6.68 29.41 25.37
C SER A 500 5.84 28.29 24.76
N PHE A 501 6.39 27.06 24.74
CA PHE A 501 5.66 25.86 24.35
C PHE A 501 4.40 25.66 25.21
N GLU A 502 4.53 25.68 26.54
CA GLU A 502 3.42 25.48 27.49
C GLU A 502 2.34 26.57 27.34
N GLY A 503 2.75 27.83 27.22
CA GLY A 503 1.81 28.94 27.02
C GLY A 503 0.99 28.78 25.73
N THR A 504 1.64 28.38 24.63
CA THR A 504 0.97 28.29 23.33
C THR A 504 0.20 26.98 23.12
N ILE A 505 0.67 25.85 23.67
CA ILE A 505 -0.06 24.58 23.61
C ILE A 505 -1.38 24.65 24.40
N GLU A 506 -1.40 25.40 25.52
CA GLU A 506 -2.64 25.66 26.26
C GLU A 506 -3.65 26.47 25.44
N LYS A 507 -3.20 27.48 24.69
CA LYS A 507 -4.07 28.20 23.75
C LYS A 507 -4.63 27.28 22.67
N ALA A 508 -3.81 26.36 22.14
CA ALA A 508 -4.26 25.38 21.15
C ALA A 508 -5.34 24.45 21.72
N MET A 509 -5.07 23.84 22.87
CA MET A 509 -6.02 22.95 23.55
C MET A 509 -7.30 23.66 23.93
N ASN A 510 -7.19 24.92 24.39
CA ASN A 510 -8.33 25.77 24.67
C ASN A 510 -9.14 26.03 23.39
N ALA A 511 -8.52 26.41 22.27
CA ALA A 511 -9.22 26.68 21.01
C ALA A 511 -9.94 25.46 20.44
N PHE A 512 -9.39 24.25 20.62
CA PHE A 512 -10.06 22.99 20.31
C PHE A 512 -11.16 22.57 21.30
N GLY A 513 -11.51 23.43 22.26
CA GLY A 513 -12.62 23.23 23.20
C GLY A 513 -12.33 22.32 24.39
N SER A 514 -11.04 22.02 24.63
CA SER A 514 -10.59 21.20 25.77
C SER A 514 -11.23 19.79 25.78
N SER A 515 -11.38 19.16 26.94
CA SER A 515 -11.97 17.81 27.06
C SER A 515 -13.51 17.77 26.88
N LEU A 516 -14.14 18.89 26.52
CA LEU A 516 -15.61 19.03 26.49
C LEU A 516 -16.22 18.71 25.11
N VAL A 517 -15.41 18.36 24.12
CA VAL A 517 -15.81 18.20 22.72
C VAL A 517 -15.68 16.77 22.23
N SER A 518 -16.54 16.38 21.28
CA SER A 518 -16.54 15.09 20.59
C SER A 518 -16.19 15.26 19.10
N GLY A 519 -15.96 14.16 18.37
CA GLY A 519 -15.72 14.18 16.93
C GLY A 519 -14.29 14.59 16.54
N THR A 520 -14.14 15.30 15.41
CA THR A 520 -12.82 15.68 14.85
C THR A 520 -12.04 16.63 15.76
N ALA A 521 -12.72 17.60 16.39
CA ALA A 521 -12.10 18.52 17.35
C ALA A 521 -11.47 17.79 18.53
N HIS A 522 -12.06 16.68 18.97
CA HIS A 522 -11.49 15.83 20.02
C HIS A 522 -10.17 15.20 19.59
N ASN A 523 -10.05 14.74 18.34
CA ASN A 523 -8.82 14.14 17.83
C ASN A 523 -7.68 15.16 17.74
N ASP A 524 -7.97 16.38 17.27
CA ASP A 524 -6.99 17.46 17.19
C ASP A 524 -6.56 17.96 18.58
N TRP A 525 -7.51 18.05 19.51
CA TRP A 525 -7.23 18.29 20.92
C TRP A 525 -6.34 17.19 21.50
N GLN A 526 -6.69 15.92 21.29
CA GLN A 526 -5.93 14.78 21.79
C GLN A 526 -4.50 14.75 21.23
N ARG A 527 -4.32 15.14 19.97
CA ARG A 527 -3.01 15.28 19.33
C ARG A 527 -2.07 16.23 20.08
N GLN A 528 -2.58 17.27 20.74
CA GLN A 528 -1.75 18.19 21.54
C GLN A 528 -1.04 17.50 22.70
N HIS A 529 -1.62 16.44 23.27
CA HIS A 529 -0.94 15.65 24.30
C HIS A 529 0.31 14.95 23.77
N SER A 530 0.32 14.51 22.50
CA SER A 530 1.52 13.95 21.88
C SER A 530 2.69 14.96 21.83
N TYR A 531 2.38 16.23 21.57
CA TYR A 531 3.37 17.31 21.58
C TYR A 531 3.94 17.53 22.98
N ARG A 532 3.09 17.47 24.00
CA ARG A 532 3.54 17.52 25.40
C ARG A 532 4.49 16.39 25.74
N VAL A 533 4.18 15.15 25.31
CA VAL A 533 5.08 14.00 25.51
C VAL A 533 6.47 14.29 24.96
N TYR A 534 6.58 14.73 23.70
CA TYR A 534 7.89 15.01 23.10
C TYR A 534 8.61 16.17 23.78
N ALA A 535 7.92 17.29 24.05
CA ALA A 535 8.53 18.44 24.72
C ALA A 535 9.05 18.09 26.12
N TYR A 536 8.26 17.35 26.90
CA TYR A 536 8.63 16.94 28.27
C TYR A 536 9.75 15.92 28.29
N LEU A 537 9.77 14.97 27.35
CA LEU A 537 10.91 14.07 27.17
C LEU A 537 12.19 14.85 26.84
N ASP A 538 12.13 15.87 25.99
CA ASP A 538 13.28 16.66 25.58
C ASP A 538 13.91 17.47 26.71
N VAL A 539 13.10 17.97 27.66
CA VAL A 539 13.57 18.70 28.86
C VAL A 539 13.87 17.80 30.06
N GLY A 540 13.60 16.50 29.98
CA GLY A 540 13.82 15.53 31.07
C GLY A 540 12.73 15.50 32.15
N ARG A 541 11.52 16.00 31.85
CA ARG A 541 10.34 16.03 32.74
C ARG A 541 9.52 14.73 32.58
N TYR A 542 10.06 13.60 33.05
CA TYR A 542 9.51 12.27 32.73
C TYR A 542 8.12 12.01 33.34
N ASP A 543 7.84 12.50 34.55
CA ASP A 543 6.53 12.33 35.20
C ASP A 543 5.43 13.12 34.46
N GLU A 544 5.75 14.29 33.91
CA GLU A 544 4.84 15.06 33.07
C GLU A 544 4.65 14.41 31.70
N ALA A 545 5.72 13.83 31.12
CA ALA A 545 5.63 13.05 29.89
C ALA A 545 4.75 11.80 30.05
N GLU A 546 4.86 11.08 31.18
CA GLU A 546 4.02 9.91 31.47
C GLU A 546 2.53 10.29 31.57
N ARG A 547 2.21 11.37 32.30
CA ARG A 547 0.82 11.87 32.40
C ARG A 547 0.25 12.27 31.05
N ALA A 548 1.00 13.04 30.26
CA ALA A 548 0.59 13.43 28.92
C ALA A 548 0.42 12.21 28.00
N LEU A 549 1.28 11.20 28.12
CA LEU A 549 1.17 9.96 27.33
C LEU A 549 -0.06 9.14 27.72
N ALA A 550 -0.35 9.02 29.02
CA ALA A 550 -1.54 8.33 29.50
C ALA A 550 -2.84 8.97 28.97
N GLU A 551 -2.90 10.31 28.96
CA GLU A 551 -4.00 11.07 28.34
C GLU A 551 -4.07 10.84 26.82
N TYR A 552 -2.93 10.85 26.14
CA TYR A 552 -2.87 10.63 24.68
C TYR A 552 -3.28 9.21 24.27
N LEU A 553 -2.92 8.21 25.06
CA LEU A 553 -3.27 6.80 24.86
C LEU A 553 -4.67 6.46 25.38
N ASN A 554 -5.31 7.38 26.10
CA ASN A 554 -6.60 7.18 26.78
C ASN A 554 -6.58 5.95 27.71
N CYS A 555 -5.54 5.84 28.54
CA CYS A 555 -5.38 4.77 29.52
C CYS A 555 -5.03 5.35 30.89
N GLY A 556 -5.43 4.68 31.98
CA GLY A 556 -5.10 5.13 33.34
C GLY A 556 -3.59 5.04 33.65
N ALA A 557 -2.94 3.99 33.17
CA ALA A 557 -1.50 3.81 33.26
C ALA A 557 -0.94 3.17 31.99
N ILE A 558 0.30 3.51 31.61
CA ILE A 558 0.91 3.11 30.33
C ILE A 558 0.92 1.57 30.15
N HIS A 559 1.18 0.82 31.21
CA HIS A 559 1.20 -0.66 31.15
C HIS A 559 -0.17 -1.29 30.85
N GLN A 560 -1.26 -0.52 30.94
CA GLN A 560 -2.62 -0.96 30.63
C GLN A 560 -3.02 -0.69 29.19
N TYR A 561 -2.21 0.05 28.43
CA TYR A 561 -2.53 0.39 27.05
C TYR A 561 -2.61 -0.88 26.19
N GLN A 562 -3.74 -1.03 25.50
CA GLN A 562 -3.94 -2.08 24.50
C GLN A 562 -3.64 -1.52 23.11
N PRO A 563 -2.79 -2.17 22.30
CA PRO A 563 -2.43 -1.67 20.98
C PRO A 563 -3.65 -1.45 20.07
N ASP A 564 -3.79 -0.22 19.55
CA ASP A 564 -4.83 0.17 18.60
C ASP A 564 -4.27 0.29 17.16
N ASN A 565 -5.01 0.93 16.25
CA ASN A 565 -4.58 1.14 14.86
C ASN A 565 -3.92 2.51 14.64
N ASN A 566 -3.64 3.30 15.68
CA ASN A 566 -3.07 4.63 15.58
C ASN A 566 -1.54 4.60 15.65
N SER A 567 -0.91 4.78 14.49
CA SER A 567 0.56 4.74 14.35
C SER A 567 1.29 5.84 15.14
N PHE A 568 0.68 7.02 15.32
CA PHE A 568 1.28 8.13 16.06
C PHE A 568 1.30 7.87 17.58
N ARG A 569 0.25 7.22 18.11
CA ARG A 569 0.22 6.73 19.51
C ARG A 569 1.34 5.73 19.77
N HIS A 570 1.54 4.79 18.86
CA HIS A 570 2.65 3.85 18.96
C HIS A 570 4.01 4.54 18.91
N ALA A 571 4.22 5.50 18.01
CA ALA A 571 5.48 6.23 17.93
C ALA A 571 5.79 6.98 19.24
N ALA A 572 4.81 7.70 19.81
CA ALA A 572 4.96 8.40 21.08
C ALA A 572 5.25 7.45 22.26
N LEU A 573 4.51 6.34 22.35
CA LEU A 573 4.74 5.30 23.36
C LEU A 573 6.15 4.71 23.24
N MET A 574 6.57 4.35 22.03
CA MET A 574 7.88 3.74 21.81
C MET A 574 9.02 4.72 22.15
N ARG A 575 8.85 6.00 21.80
CA ARG A 575 9.79 7.06 22.18
C ARG A 575 9.91 7.20 23.71
N PHE A 576 8.78 7.21 24.42
CA PHE A 576 8.76 7.25 25.88
C PHE A 576 9.49 6.04 26.48
N LEU A 577 9.18 4.81 26.04
CA LEU A 577 9.80 3.58 26.55
C LEU A 577 11.32 3.56 26.31
N ALA A 578 11.77 3.96 25.12
CA ALA A 578 13.19 4.02 24.79
C ALA A 578 13.97 5.03 25.64
N GLN A 579 13.40 6.21 25.89
CA GLN A 579 14.10 7.28 26.60
C GLN A 579 14.07 7.13 28.13
N THR A 580 12.97 6.63 28.68
CA THR A 580 12.80 6.46 30.14
C THR A 580 13.29 5.10 30.66
N ARG A 581 13.48 4.13 29.76
CA ARG A 581 13.82 2.73 30.09
C ARG A 581 12.77 2.02 30.95
N HIS A 582 11.53 2.50 30.95
CA HIS A 582 10.39 1.75 31.47
C HIS A 582 10.19 0.47 30.66
N SER A 583 9.98 -0.66 31.34
CA SER A 583 9.71 -1.93 30.68
C SER A 583 8.21 -2.16 30.50
N SER A 584 7.78 -2.51 29.29
CA SER A 584 6.43 -3.01 29.01
C SER A 584 6.53 -4.32 28.22
N HIS A 585 6.66 -5.44 28.95
CA HIS A 585 6.96 -6.74 28.36
C HIS A 585 5.91 -7.18 27.32
N GLU A 586 4.62 -6.97 27.61
CA GLU A 586 3.53 -7.31 26.69
C GLU A 586 3.55 -6.46 25.42
N TYR A 587 3.80 -5.15 25.55
CA TYR A 587 3.91 -4.27 24.38
C TYR A 587 5.15 -4.62 23.54
N PHE A 588 6.28 -4.91 24.17
CA PHE A 588 7.50 -5.35 23.48
C PHE A 588 7.28 -6.65 22.69
N LYS A 589 6.61 -7.64 23.29
CA LYS A 589 6.26 -8.91 22.63
C LYS A 589 5.34 -8.69 21.43
N TRP A 590 4.36 -7.79 21.56
CA TRP A 590 3.51 -7.39 20.45
C TRP A 590 4.30 -6.69 19.34
N ALA A 591 5.16 -5.73 19.71
CA ALA A 591 5.98 -4.94 18.78
C ALA A 591 6.93 -5.82 17.98
N SER A 592 7.66 -6.72 18.65
CA SER A 592 8.65 -7.60 18.03
C SER A 592 8.03 -8.51 16.95
N ARG A 593 6.80 -9.01 17.18
CA ARG A 593 6.07 -9.82 16.17
C ARG A 593 5.61 -9.00 14.97
N ARG A 594 5.44 -7.70 15.13
CA ARG A 594 4.89 -6.80 14.10
C ARG A 594 5.97 -6.12 13.25
N LEU A 595 7.25 -6.18 13.63
CA LEU A 595 8.36 -5.52 12.94
C LEU A 595 8.32 -5.73 11.41
N ALA A 596 8.09 -6.96 10.94
CA ALA A 596 8.06 -7.26 9.51
C ALA A 596 6.81 -6.72 8.77
N SER A 597 5.73 -6.46 9.52
CA SER A 597 4.39 -6.14 9.02
C SER A 597 3.99 -4.67 9.12
N VAL A 598 4.81 -3.82 9.75
CA VAL A 598 4.48 -2.39 9.85
C VAL A 598 4.52 -1.72 8.48
N PRO A 599 3.58 -0.81 8.17
CA PRO A 599 3.59 -0.02 6.94
C PRO A 599 4.93 0.71 6.74
N GLY A 600 5.33 0.87 5.48
CA GLY A 600 6.60 1.52 5.11
C GLY A 600 6.64 3.04 5.26
N ARG A 601 5.69 3.67 5.94
CA ARG A 601 5.43 5.13 5.93
C ARG A 601 5.58 5.79 7.30
N HIS A 602 5.68 7.12 7.35
CA HIS A 602 5.66 7.86 8.61
C HIS A 602 4.39 7.61 9.43
N PRO A 603 4.47 7.46 10.78
CA PRO A 603 5.65 7.59 11.66
C PRO A 603 6.37 6.28 12.00
N TRP A 604 6.20 5.20 11.23
CA TRP A 604 6.74 3.89 11.60
C TRP A 604 8.28 3.83 11.61
N GLN A 605 8.99 4.72 10.91
CA GLN A 605 10.44 4.86 11.04
C GLN A 605 10.86 5.27 12.46
N LEU A 606 10.11 6.15 13.11
CA LEU A 606 10.39 6.62 14.47
C LEU A 606 10.12 5.50 15.48
N TRP A 607 9.01 4.79 15.27
CA TRP A 607 8.68 3.61 16.06
C TRP A 607 9.75 2.52 15.94
N LEU A 608 10.18 2.20 14.71
CA LEU A 608 11.23 1.20 14.47
C LEU A 608 12.59 1.63 15.04
N TYR A 609 12.94 2.92 14.93
CA TYR A 609 14.16 3.46 15.52
C TYR A 609 14.17 3.23 17.04
N ASN A 610 13.10 3.66 17.71
CA ASN A 610 12.97 3.53 19.16
C ASN A 610 12.80 2.07 19.63
N LEU A 611 12.20 1.19 18.82
CA LEU A 611 12.14 -0.25 19.10
C LEU A 611 13.54 -0.87 19.24
N GLY A 612 14.47 -0.49 18.36
CA GLY A 612 15.87 -0.94 18.46
C GLY A 612 16.63 -0.32 19.64
N CYS A 613 16.11 0.75 20.24
CA CYS A 613 16.70 1.41 21.41
C CYS A 613 16.19 0.85 22.75
N LEU A 614 15.23 -0.07 22.73
CA LEU A 614 14.71 -0.68 23.96
C LEU A 614 15.77 -1.56 24.63
N LYS A 615 15.72 -1.62 25.97
CA LYS A 615 16.65 -2.41 26.79
C LYS A 615 16.51 -3.91 26.51
N GLU A 616 15.31 -4.35 26.14
CA GLU A 616 14.96 -5.74 25.84
C GLU A 616 15.37 -6.19 24.43
N ALA A 617 15.82 -5.27 23.57
CA ALA A 617 16.19 -5.61 22.19
C ALA A 617 17.53 -6.35 22.11
N ASP A 618 17.56 -7.50 21.43
CA ASP A 618 18.79 -8.20 21.08
C ASP A 618 19.40 -7.67 19.77
N GLU A 619 20.63 -8.07 19.45
CA GLU A 619 21.35 -7.60 18.24
C GLU A 619 20.58 -7.85 16.94
N ASN A 620 19.82 -8.96 16.85
CA ASN A 620 19.04 -9.29 15.66
C ASN A 620 17.86 -8.34 15.49
N LEU A 621 17.15 -8.07 16.58
CA LEU A 621 16.04 -7.12 16.61
C LEU A 621 16.53 -5.70 16.34
N MET A 622 17.62 -5.28 16.98
CA MET A 622 18.26 -3.98 16.76
C MET A 622 18.59 -3.77 15.29
N ARG A 623 19.30 -4.74 14.68
CA ARG A 623 19.67 -4.71 13.26
C ARG A 623 18.43 -4.63 12.38
N ALA A 624 17.46 -5.51 12.58
CA ALA A 624 16.24 -5.55 11.76
C ALA A 624 15.41 -4.25 11.87
N ALA A 625 15.28 -3.71 13.08
CA ALA A 625 14.49 -2.51 13.34
C ALA A 625 15.15 -1.27 12.73
N TRP A 626 16.44 -1.06 12.97
CA TRP A 626 17.18 0.09 12.44
C TRP A 626 17.38 0.02 10.93
N THR A 627 17.69 -1.15 10.36
CA THR A 627 17.75 -1.31 8.90
C THR A 627 16.41 -0.98 8.25
N ARG A 628 15.29 -1.42 8.85
CA ARG A 628 13.95 -1.10 8.32
C ARG A 628 13.61 0.38 8.52
N SER A 629 13.95 0.98 9.66
CA SER A 629 13.77 2.42 9.91
C SER A 629 14.51 3.26 8.85
N ALA A 630 15.80 2.97 8.61
CA ALA A 630 16.60 3.62 7.58
C ALA A 630 16.00 3.43 6.18
N SER A 631 15.52 2.22 5.87
CA SER A 631 14.87 1.94 4.58
C SER A 631 13.60 2.76 4.36
N ILE A 632 12.77 2.97 5.39
CA ILE A 632 11.58 3.81 5.30
C ILE A 632 11.97 5.26 4.98
N CYS A 633 12.91 5.81 5.75
CA CYS A 633 13.41 7.17 5.57
C CYS A 633 13.95 7.41 4.14
N LEU A 634 14.77 6.48 3.64
CA LEU A 634 15.47 6.64 2.36
C LEU A 634 14.57 6.39 1.14
N ASN A 635 13.64 5.44 1.23
CA ASN A 635 12.87 4.98 0.06
C ASN A 635 11.48 5.63 -0.06
N GLN A 636 10.86 6.05 1.04
CA GLN A 636 9.48 6.56 1.03
C GLN A 636 9.36 8.04 1.44
N GLY A 637 10.47 8.67 1.84
CA GLY A 637 10.48 10.04 2.36
C GLY A 637 10.96 11.10 1.37
N GLY A 638 10.38 12.30 1.47
CA GLY A 638 11.00 13.51 0.93
C GLY A 638 12.28 13.90 1.66
N GLU A 639 12.88 15.05 1.30
CA GLU A 639 14.16 15.54 1.85
C GLU A 639 14.20 15.50 3.39
N THR A 640 13.10 15.88 4.08
CA THR A 640 12.99 15.84 5.54
C THR A 640 13.24 14.44 6.12
N LEU A 641 12.52 13.43 5.61
CA LEU A 641 12.59 12.06 6.12
C LEU A 641 13.91 11.39 5.75
N LYS A 642 14.49 11.71 4.59
CA LYS A 642 15.79 11.17 4.17
C LYS A 642 16.88 11.50 5.17
N VAL A 643 16.93 12.73 5.67
CA VAL A 643 17.94 13.12 6.67
C VAL A 643 17.74 12.42 8.00
N MET A 644 16.50 12.13 8.39
CA MET A 644 16.20 11.33 9.59
C MET A 644 16.78 9.90 9.53
N ALA A 645 17.14 9.38 8.35
CA ALA A 645 17.85 8.10 8.25
C ALA A 645 19.19 8.09 8.97
N LEU A 646 19.81 9.25 9.24
CA LEU A 646 21.06 9.32 10.01
C LEU A 646 20.89 8.75 11.42
N LEU A 647 19.70 8.85 12.04
CA LEU A 647 19.42 8.26 13.35
C LEU A 647 19.68 6.74 13.36
N PRO A 648 18.92 5.91 12.61
CA PRO A 648 19.17 4.47 12.60
C PRO A 648 20.52 4.10 11.99
N LEU A 649 21.07 4.86 11.03
CA LEU A 649 22.40 4.58 10.47
C LEU A 649 23.51 4.78 11.52
N SER A 650 23.42 5.84 12.32
CA SER A 650 24.37 6.09 13.41
C SER A 650 24.29 5.03 14.51
N ALA A 651 23.08 4.51 14.79
CA ALA A 651 22.87 3.43 15.73
C ALA A 651 23.43 2.09 15.22
N LEU A 652 23.21 1.75 13.95
CA LEU A 652 23.81 0.57 13.31
C LEU A 652 25.34 0.62 13.34
N TYR A 653 25.93 1.78 13.05
CA TYR A 653 27.37 1.98 13.09
C TYR A 653 27.94 1.87 14.50
N SER A 654 27.34 2.57 15.47
CA SER A 654 27.81 2.59 16.87
C SER A 654 27.76 1.22 17.55
N ASN A 655 26.91 0.31 17.06
CA ASN A 655 26.78 -1.06 17.57
C ASN A 655 27.47 -2.11 16.67
N GLY A 656 28.19 -1.72 15.63
CA GLY A 656 28.88 -2.65 14.73
C GLY A 656 27.94 -3.59 13.95
N LEU A 657 26.69 -3.18 13.72
CA LEU A 657 25.65 -4.00 13.09
C LEU A 657 25.56 -3.84 11.56
N ALA A 658 26.31 -2.90 10.97
CA ALA A 658 26.41 -2.69 9.53
C ALA A 658 27.83 -2.29 9.12
N GLY A 659 28.25 -2.73 7.93
CA GLY A 659 29.56 -2.40 7.33
C GLY A 659 29.55 -1.11 6.51
N ALA A 660 30.75 -0.64 6.15
CA ALA A 660 30.95 0.58 5.35
C ALA A 660 30.24 0.52 3.98
N ASP A 661 30.26 -0.65 3.34
CA ASP A 661 29.58 -0.97 2.09
C ASP A 661 28.06 -0.68 2.12
N TYR A 662 27.44 -0.81 3.29
CA TYR A 662 26.04 -0.42 3.49
C TYR A 662 25.89 1.04 3.91
N LEU A 663 26.75 1.54 4.79
CA LEU A 663 26.58 2.84 5.47
C LEU A 663 27.03 4.02 4.61
N GLU A 664 28.25 3.98 4.08
CA GLU A 664 28.90 5.08 3.34
C GLU A 664 28.03 5.66 2.22
N PRO A 665 27.55 4.87 1.22
CA PRO A 665 26.78 5.42 0.12
C PRO A 665 25.45 6.06 0.57
N ARG A 666 24.89 5.60 1.71
CA ARG A 666 23.65 6.16 2.26
C ARG A 666 23.92 7.47 2.98
N VAL A 667 24.97 7.55 3.78
CA VAL A 667 25.36 8.77 4.50
C VAL A 667 25.75 9.85 3.51
N GLU A 668 26.59 9.55 2.53
CA GLU A 668 26.98 10.50 1.47
C GLU A 668 25.76 11.00 0.68
N GLY A 669 24.82 10.11 0.34
CA GLY A 669 23.57 10.50 -0.33
C GLY A 669 22.72 11.46 0.52
N ILE A 670 22.71 11.28 1.84
CA ILE A 670 22.02 12.19 2.77
C ILE A 670 22.75 13.53 2.86
N LEU A 671 24.07 13.54 3.03
CA LEU A 671 24.87 14.78 3.10
C LEU A 671 24.69 15.61 1.83
N LYS A 672 24.73 14.96 0.65
CA LYS A 672 24.44 15.60 -0.63
C LYS A 672 23.02 16.19 -0.68
N THR A 673 22.04 15.51 -0.07
CA THR A 673 20.66 16.03 0.07
C THR A 673 20.62 17.29 0.93
N ILE A 674 21.41 17.36 2.00
CA ILE A 674 21.52 18.57 2.84
C ILE A 674 22.22 19.70 2.08
N GLU A 675 23.33 19.41 1.39
CA GLU A 675 24.13 20.42 0.66
C GLU A 675 23.38 21.05 -0.52
N THR A 676 22.65 20.24 -1.28
CA THR A 676 22.01 20.65 -2.55
C THR A 676 20.50 20.85 -2.43
N GLY A 677 19.92 20.54 -1.28
CA GLY A 677 18.49 20.62 -1.01
C GLY A 677 18.05 21.98 -0.48
N VAL A 678 16.76 22.07 -0.11
CA VAL A 678 16.17 23.27 0.50
C VAL A 678 16.22 23.24 2.04
N LEU A 679 16.88 22.24 2.61
CA LEU A 679 17.06 22.08 4.06
C LEU A 679 17.96 23.19 4.62
N ASN A 680 17.79 23.49 5.90
CA ASN A 680 18.55 24.51 6.60
C ASN A 680 20.00 24.08 6.81
N SER A 681 20.90 24.56 5.96
CA SER A 681 22.34 24.28 6.03
C SER A 681 22.96 24.72 7.37
N ARG A 682 22.44 25.79 7.99
CA ARG A 682 22.92 26.25 9.30
C ARG A 682 22.57 25.25 10.41
N HIS A 683 21.39 24.64 10.36
CA HIS A 683 20.98 23.60 11.32
C HIS A 683 21.91 22.38 11.23
N PHE A 684 22.26 21.97 10.01
CA PHE A 684 23.11 20.80 9.75
C PHE A 684 24.60 21.14 9.60
N ASN A 685 25.04 22.33 9.98
CA ASN A 685 26.42 22.78 9.75
C ASN A 685 27.47 21.85 10.38
N LEU A 686 27.15 21.22 11.52
CA LEU A 686 28.03 20.23 12.16
C LEU A 686 28.26 19.00 11.26
N LEU A 687 27.22 18.54 10.55
CA LEU A 687 27.33 17.41 9.63
C LEU A 687 28.07 17.80 8.34
N LEU A 688 27.81 19.00 7.82
CA LEU A 688 28.49 19.53 6.63
C LEU A 688 29.97 19.84 6.87
N SER A 689 30.36 20.06 8.12
CA SER A 689 31.75 20.28 8.53
C SER A 689 32.47 18.99 8.94
N ALA A 690 31.81 17.84 8.86
CA ALA A 690 32.40 16.55 9.21
C ALA A 690 33.54 16.19 8.26
N ARG A 691 34.58 15.54 8.78
CA ARG A 691 35.77 15.20 7.97
C ARG A 691 35.55 14.06 6.99
N ASN A 692 34.66 13.13 7.35
CA ASN A 692 34.28 11.96 6.57
C ASN A 692 32.89 11.47 7.02
N TRP A 693 32.36 10.44 6.36
CA TRP A 693 31.01 9.92 6.64
C TRP A 693 30.92 9.28 8.04
N GLU A 694 32.00 8.71 8.56
CA GLU A 694 32.07 8.16 9.92
C GLU A 694 31.91 9.25 10.99
N ASP A 695 32.60 10.38 10.80
CA ASP A 695 32.50 11.57 11.67
C ASP A 695 31.06 12.11 11.67
N SER A 696 30.37 12.11 10.52
CA SER A 696 28.94 12.46 10.45
C SER A 696 28.05 11.54 11.29
N LEU A 697 28.33 10.22 11.31
CA LEU A 697 27.57 9.27 12.13
C LEU A 697 27.87 9.44 13.63
N HIS A 698 29.12 9.71 14.00
CA HIS A 698 29.49 10.02 15.38
C HIS A 698 28.82 11.31 15.88
N ILE A 699 28.87 12.39 15.08
CA ILE A 699 28.18 13.65 15.37
C ILE A 699 26.68 13.40 15.51
N THR A 700 26.10 12.58 14.64
CA THR A 700 24.67 12.23 14.73
C THR A 700 24.33 11.54 16.05
N ALA A 701 25.11 10.54 16.45
CA ALA A 701 24.87 9.82 17.70
C ALA A 701 24.98 10.73 18.93
N GLU A 702 25.98 11.62 18.97
CA GLU A 702 26.21 12.53 20.10
C GLU A 702 25.20 13.68 20.14
N LYS A 703 24.86 14.25 18.99
CA LYS A 703 24.03 15.46 18.85
C LYS A 703 22.61 15.16 18.36
N ALA A 704 22.14 13.92 18.44
CA ALA A 704 20.79 13.53 18.06
C ALA A 704 19.68 14.46 18.62
N PRO A 705 19.72 14.92 19.89
CA PRO A 705 18.74 15.88 20.40
C PRO A 705 18.71 17.23 19.69
N THR A 706 19.85 17.68 19.18
CA THR A 706 19.96 18.96 18.49
C THR A 706 19.64 18.83 17.01
N LEU A 707 20.09 17.74 16.38
CA LEU A 707 19.88 17.49 14.95
C LEU A 707 18.44 17.07 14.64
N PHE A 708 17.83 16.28 15.52
CA PHE A 708 16.47 15.75 15.37
C PHE A 708 15.64 16.00 16.63
N PRO A 709 15.31 17.27 16.95
CA PRO A 709 14.61 17.61 18.18
C PRO A 709 13.14 17.17 18.15
N PHE A 710 12.52 17.16 19.32
CA PHE A 710 11.07 17.06 19.50
C PHE A 710 10.49 15.79 18.84
N SER A 711 9.61 15.94 17.86
CA SER A 711 8.91 14.83 17.20
C SER A 711 9.74 14.10 16.12
N TYR A 712 11.00 14.48 15.90
CA TYR A 712 11.87 13.89 14.87
C TYR A 712 12.73 12.70 15.35
N ARG A 713 12.50 12.17 16.55
CA ARG A 713 13.31 11.08 17.12
C ARG A 713 12.55 10.12 18.00
#